data_AF-A0A1H7ZJ43-F1
#
_entry.id   AF-A0A1H7ZJ43-F1
#
_cell.length_a   1.000
_cell.length_b   1.000
_cell.length_c   1.000
_cell.angle_alpha   90.00
_cell.angle_beta   90.00
_cell.angle_gamma   90.00
#
_symmetry.space_group_name_H-M   'P 1'
#
loop_
_entity.id
_entity.type
_entity.pdbx_description
1 polymer ?
#
loop_
_entity_poly.entity_id
_entity_poly.type
_entity_poly.pdbx_seq_one_letter_code
_entity_poly.pdbx_strand_id
1 'polypeptide(L)'
;MKTSISFANTLLCCLLLMITHQLAAQSFIHPGLLHTEADFARMRTKVNAGAQPWKGSWDILVANGRSQLNWTARPVDTVRRGGDRQNYSQLMNDIAAAYQTALRWKITGDVAYANKSIEIMNAWSSTLQQVTGNADRFLAAGIYGYEFANAAEIMRTYSGWASADFERFRNMLLTKFYPLSDDFLNNHNGACITNYWANWDLCNMAFILSLGVLCDRRDLYNRAIDYFKNGAGNGSITHAVWYLHSSTLGQWQESGRDQGHCTLGIGLMGAFCEMAWNQGDDMYGYDSNRFMKGAEYVAQYNNGDSVPYVTYNWGTGQNCAASSQTVISASARGNIRPVWEMVYNHYANRMGLSVPAMAAFAAIQRPEGGGGNYGTTSGGFDQLGFGSLTFTRDPLPDGGPANGTYKIFARHSAKAMDVANNGTANGTNVRQWTSNDCACQQWVITSTGNSQYTIVGVGSGKNLDVNGAGTADGANVQIWQSTGANNQRFTFTPAGGGFYRITPVHSGKAVDVNAGALTDGANIQQWTYNSGKNQQWQLVPVSSAAARLAMPLTKEINYNSDSLSVYPNPPVNNVTVNIPASLAKGQAVITLSDLTGRVLYQGRETSRKHIIDLSSVVPGVYFITVSNGREKITRKIIK
;
A
#
# COMPACT_ATOMS: atom_id res chain seq x y z
N MET A 1 33.18 74.21 -8.60
CA MET A 1 32.33 74.01 -9.80
C MET A 1 32.20 72.52 -10.07
N LYS A 2 30.96 72.04 -10.22
CA LYS A 2 30.49 70.70 -10.66
C LYS A 2 30.79 69.51 -9.73
N THR A 3 29.90 69.07 -8.82
CA THR A 3 28.74 68.12 -8.96
C THR A 3 29.10 66.84 -9.73
N SER A 4 28.88 65.59 -9.29
CA SER A 4 28.15 65.02 -8.14
C SER A 4 28.39 63.48 -8.05
N ILE A 5 28.78 63.02 -6.85
CA ILE A 5 28.57 61.76 -6.10
C ILE A 5 28.10 60.47 -6.82
N SER A 6 28.84 59.35 -6.61
CA SER A 6 28.39 58.16 -5.83
C SER A 6 29.35 56.97 -5.96
N PHE A 7 29.83 56.42 -4.82
CA PHE A 7 30.07 55.00 -4.49
C PHE A 7 30.77 54.97 -3.11
N ALA A 8 30.03 54.69 -2.03
CA ALA A 8 29.84 53.37 -1.41
C ALA A 8 30.99 52.94 -0.47
N ASN A 9 30.76 53.08 0.83
CA ASN A 9 31.18 52.13 1.86
C ASN A 9 30.55 52.58 3.20
N THR A 10 29.80 51.69 3.85
CA THR A 10 29.94 51.30 5.27
C THR A 10 28.72 50.47 5.71
N LEU A 11 28.98 49.20 6.04
CA LEU A 11 28.33 48.33 7.04
C LEU A 11 26.86 48.61 7.45
N LEU A 12 25.96 47.69 7.09
CA LEU A 12 24.74 47.45 7.87
C LEU A 12 24.51 45.93 8.02
N CYS A 13 24.48 45.47 9.27
CA CYS A 13 24.13 44.12 9.68
C CYS A 13 22.80 43.69 9.05
N CYS A 14 22.81 42.68 8.19
CA CYS A 14 21.62 41.94 7.81
C CYS A 14 21.66 40.55 8.46
N LEU A 15 20.70 40.36 9.36
CA LEU A 15 20.28 39.11 9.97
C LEU A 15 19.94 38.12 8.84
N LEU A 16 20.85 37.20 8.50
CA LEU A 16 20.50 36.03 7.69
C LEU A 16 19.68 35.09 8.59
N LEU A 17 18.36 35.20 8.54
CA LEU A 17 17.49 34.08 8.86
C LEU A 17 17.75 33.00 7.81
N MET A 18 18.63 32.06 8.13
CA MET A 18 18.62 30.75 7.48
C MET A 18 17.29 30.10 7.84
N ILE A 19 16.29 30.21 6.97
CA ILE A 19 15.12 29.36 7.03
C ILE A 19 15.60 27.99 6.54
N THR A 20 16.14 27.20 7.46
CA THR A 20 16.17 25.75 7.29
C THR A 20 14.73 25.30 7.09
N HIS A 21 14.34 25.06 5.85
CA HIS A 21 13.18 24.22 5.57
C HIS A 21 13.59 22.81 6.01
N GLN A 22 13.41 22.54 7.30
CA GLN A 22 13.35 21.19 7.79
C GLN A 22 12.12 20.60 7.13
N LEU A 23 12.32 19.91 6.00
CA LEU A 23 11.31 19.03 5.42
C LEU A 23 10.86 18.13 6.57
N ALA A 24 9.68 18.40 7.13
CA ALA A 24 9.11 17.53 8.13
C ALA A 24 9.04 16.15 7.49
N ALA A 25 9.76 15.18 8.06
CA ALA A 25 9.73 13.82 7.57
C ALA A 25 8.26 13.37 7.53
N GLN A 26 7.83 12.79 6.40
CA GLN A 26 6.47 12.30 6.23
C GLN A 26 6.12 11.39 7.43
N SER A 27 5.00 11.66 8.09
CA SER A 27 4.49 10.78 9.14
C SER A 27 4.14 9.42 8.55
N PHE A 28 4.36 8.34 9.30
CA PHE A 28 3.94 7.01 8.86
C PHE A 28 2.41 6.93 8.69
N ILE A 29 1.99 6.15 7.70
CA ILE A 29 0.59 5.83 7.43
C ILE A 29 0.19 4.64 8.29
N HIS A 30 -1.01 4.74 8.88
CA HIS A 30 -1.49 3.77 9.85
C HIS A 30 -3.01 3.50 9.75
N PRO A 31 -3.45 2.23 9.78
CA PRO A 31 -2.62 1.05 9.54
C PRO A 31 -1.96 1.16 8.15
N GLY A 32 -0.68 0.81 8.04
CA GLY A 32 0.07 1.00 6.78
C GLY A 32 1.22 0.03 6.55
N LEU A 33 1.20 -1.14 7.20
CA LEU A 33 2.05 -2.27 6.80
C LEU A 33 1.41 -3.00 5.61
N LEU A 34 1.14 -4.31 5.69
CA LEU A 34 0.58 -5.05 4.55
C LEU A 34 -0.83 -4.60 4.16
N HIS A 35 -1.57 -4.02 5.11
CA HIS A 35 -2.96 -3.60 4.90
C HIS A 35 -3.19 -2.18 5.37
N THR A 36 -3.92 -1.42 4.55
CA THR A 36 -4.45 -0.10 4.88
C THR A 36 -5.94 -0.20 5.26
N GLU A 37 -6.52 0.89 5.80
CA GLU A 37 -7.97 0.92 6.04
C GLU A 37 -8.78 0.82 4.73
N ALA A 38 -8.23 1.27 3.60
CA ALA A 38 -8.85 1.09 2.29
C ALA A 38 -8.90 -0.40 1.87
N ASP A 39 -7.88 -1.19 2.24
CA ASP A 39 -7.88 -2.63 2.00
C ASP A 39 -8.96 -3.31 2.83
N PHE A 40 -9.07 -2.99 4.12
CA PHE A 40 -10.14 -3.55 4.96
C PHE A 40 -11.54 -3.17 4.45
N ALA A 41 -11.73 -1.93 3.97
CA ALA A 41 -12.98 -1.51 3.36
C ALA A 41 -13.31 -2.33 2.09
N ARG A 42 -12.31 -2.61 1.23
CA ARG A 42 -12.47 -3.50 0.08
C ARG A 42 -12.86 -4.91 0.52
N MET A 43 -12.14 -5.50 1.48
CA MET A 43 -12.41 -6.83 2.02
C MET A 43 -13.87 -6.94 2.51
N ARG A 44 -14.30 -6.00 3.36
CA ARG A 44 -15.68 -5.92 3.86
C ARG A 44 -16.70 -5.90 2.73
N THR A 45 -16.50 -4.99 1.78
CA THR A 45 -17.43 -4.81 0.65
C THR A 45 -17.55 -6.10 -0.17
N LYS A 46 -16.42 -6.72 -0.52
CA LYS A 46 -16.38 -7.92 -1.36
C LYS A 46 -16.93 -9.14 -0.64
N VAL A 47 -16.61 -9.33 0.64
CA VAL A 47 -17.14 -10.43 1.46
C VAL A 47 -18.65 -10.30 1.64
N ASN A 48 -19.15 -9.11 1.98
CA ASN A 48 -20.59 -8.87 2.16
C ASN A 48 -21.38 -9.05 0.87
N ALA A 49 -20.77 -8.76 -0.28
CA ALA A 49 -21.36 -9.00 -1.60
C ALA A 49 -21.26 -10.47 -2.06
N GLY A 50 -20.59 -11.35 -1.31
CA GLY A 50 -20.32 -12.73 -1.74
C GLY A 50 -19.39 -12.84 -2.95
N ALA A 51 -18.60 -11.80 -3.24
CA ALA A 51 -17.76 -11.72 -4.44
C ALA A 51 -16.57 -12.68 -4.35
N GLN A 52 -16.33 -13.44 -5.43
CA GLN A 52 -15.16 -14.30 -5.56
C GLN A 52 -13.97 -13.54 -6.16
N PRO A 53 -12.71 -13.85 -5.76
CA PRO A 53 -12.30 -14.92 -4.83
C PRO A 53 -12.29 -14.50 -3.34
N TRP A 54 -12.61 -13.23 -3.01
CA TRP A 54 -12.57 -12.73 -1.63
C TRP A 54 -13.41 -13.56 -0.66
N LYS A 55 -14.64 -13.90 -1.05
CA LYS A 55 -15.55 -14.69 -0.22
C LYS A 55 -15.02 -16.10 0.04
N GLY A 56 -14.44 -16.77 -0.96
CA GLY A 56 -13.85 -18.10 -0.77
C GLY A 56 -12.68 -18.10 0.23
N SER A 57 -11.80 -17.11 0.15
CA SER A 57 -10.69 -16.96 1.10
C SER A 57 -11.16 -16.55 2.51
N TRP A 58 -12.20 -15.73 2.59
CA TRP A 58 -12.90 -15.45 3.85
C TRP A 58 -13.48 -16.73 4.48
N ASP A 59 -14.07 -17.62 3.70
CA ASP A 59 -14.63 -18.87 4.21
C ASP A 59 -13.52 -19.80 4.73
N ILE A 60 -12.36 -19.84 4.06
CA ILE A 60 -11.17 -20.55 4.55
C ILE A 60 -10.69 -19.92 5.87
N LEU A 61 -10.64 -18.60 5.98
CA LEU A 61 -10.30 -17.90 7.22
C LEU A 61 -11.27 -18.29 8.33
N VAL A 62 -12.59 -18.24 8.08
CA VAL A 62 -13.62 -18.56 9.07
C VAL A 62 -13.57 -20.01 9.54
N ALA A 63 -13.21 -20.95 8.67
CA ALA A 63 -13.07 -22.37 9.00
C ALA A 63 -11.74 -22.70 9.72
N ASN A 64 -10.74 -21.82 9.67
CA ASN A 64 -9.43 -22.10 10.25
C ASN A 64 -9.50 -22.10 11.79
N GLY A 65 -8.98 -23.16 12.43
CA GLY A 65 -8.95 -23.29 13.89
C GLY A 65 -8.19 -22.15 14.61
N ARG A 66 -7.23 -21.51 13.94
CA ARG A 66 -6.47 -20.37 14.47
C ARG A 66 -7.27 -19.06 14.46
N SER A 67 -8.36 -18.98 13.69
CA SER A 67 -9.21 -17.80 13.65
C SER A 67 -10.36 -17.85 14.66
N GLN A 68 -10.42 -18.88 15.52
CA GLN A 68 -11.51 -19.10 16.46
C GLN A 68 -11.27 -18.45 17.83
N LEU A 69 -12.34 -18.04 18.50
CA LEU A 69 -12.29 -17.42 19.83
C LEU A 69 -11.85 -18.40 20.94
N ASN A 70 -11.91 -19.71 20.69
CA ASN A 70 -11.44 -20.73 21.61
C ASN A 70 -9.94 -21.07 21.41
N TRP A 71 -9.21 -20.34 20.56
CA TRP A 71 -7.75 -20.48 20.49
C TRP A 71 -7.10 -20.04 21.81
N THR A 72 -6.22 -20.89 22.33
CA THR A 72 -5.43 -20.63 23.54
C THR A 72 -3.96 -20.52 23.16
N ALA A 73 -3.40 -19.32 23.34
CA ALA A 73 -1.98 -19.05 23.13
C ALA A 73 -1.11 -19.85 24.11
N ARG A 74 0.10 -20.18 23.69
CA ARG A 74 1.10 -20.93 24.47
C ARG A 74 2.44 -20.18 24.44
N PRO A 75 2.53 -19.00 25.06
CA PRO A 75 3.77 -18.25 25.09
C PRO A 75 4.83 -18.98 25.93
N VAL A 76 6.10 -18.84 25.52
CA VAL A 76 7.28 -19.34 26.24
C VAL A 76 8.28 -18.23 26.43
N ASP A 77 9.09 -18.33 27.50
CA ASP A 77 10.14 -17.34 27.79
C ASP A 77 11.27 -17.36 26.74
N THR A 78 11.51 -18.51 26.12
CA THR A 78 12.61 -18.74 25.19
C THR A 78 12.11 -19.43 23.94
N VAL A 79 12.14 -18.71 22.82
CA VAL A 79 11.88 -19.27 21.50
C VAL A 79 13.20 -19.75 20.89
N ARG A 80 13.26 -21.02 20.51
CA ARG A 80 14.41 -21.69 19.89
C ARG A 80 14.06 -22.14 18.48
N ARG A 81 14.85 -21.71 17.49
CA ARG A 81 14.79 -22.22 16.11
C ARG A 81 16.14 -22.82 15.70
N GLY A 82 16.08 -24.05 15.21
CA GLY A 82 17.24 -24.85 14.82
C GLY A 82 17.97 -25.53 15.99
N GLY A 83 18.66 -26.63 15.68
CA GLY A 83 19.30 -27.50 16.66
C GLY A 83 18.32 -28.37 17.47
N ASP A 84 18.85 -29.06 18.49
CA ASP A 84 18.03 -29.86 19.41
C ASP A 84 17.11 -28.96 20.24
N ARG A 85 15.88 -29.42 20.50
CA ARG A 85 14.86 -28.73 21.33
C ARG A 85 14.25 -27.45 20.73
N GLN A 86 14.22 -27.33 19.40
CA GLN A 86 13.48 -26.24 18.74
C GLN A 86 11.99 -26.25 19.14
N ASN A 87 11.44 -25.06 19.42
CA ASN A 87 10.04 -24.88 19.86
C ASN A 87 9.32 -23.73 19.14
N TYR A 88 9.94 -23.13 18.12
CA TYR A 88 9.42 -21.98 17.37
C TYR A 88 8.01 -22.17 16.80
N SER A 89 7.57 -23.42 16.61
CA SER A 89 6.23 -23.72 16.12
C SER A 89 5.14 -23.17 17.04
N GLN A 90 5.40 -23.01 18.34
CA GLN A 90 4.45 -22.38 19.26
C GLN A 90 4.22 -20.91 18.89
N LEU A 91 5.30 -20.16 18.66
CA LEU A 91 5.26 -18.76 18.26
C LEU A 91 4.55 -18.56 16.91
N MET A 92 4.95 -19.31 15.87
CA MET A 92 4.38 -19.11 14.52
C MET A 92 2.86 -19.37 14.49
N ASN A 93 2.38 -20.35 15.27
CA ASN A 93 0.96 -20.67 15.35
C ASN A 93 0.15 -19.57 16.05
N ASP A 94 0.71 -19.00 17.12
CA ASP A 94 0.05 -17.92 17.87
C ASP A 94 0.07 -16.60 17.10
N ILE A 95 1.14 -16.29 16.36
CA ILE A 95 1.17 -15.14 15.45
C ILE A 95 0.09 -15.28 14.37
N ALA A 96 -0.01 -16.46 13.75
CA ALA A 96 -1.06 -16.73 12.78
C ALA A 96 -2.46 -16.54 13.39
N ALA A 97 -2.69 -16.99 14.63
CA ALA A 97 -3.96 -16.77 15.33
C ALA A 97 -4.23 -15.29 15.63
N ALA A 98 -3.22 -14.54 16.09
CA ALA A 98 -3.33 -13.10 16.34
C ALA A 98 -3.68 -12.32 15.06
N TYR A 99 -3.01 -12.61 13.94
CA TYR A 99 -3.30 -11.98 12.65
C TYR A 99 -4.68 -12.37 12.12
N GLN A 100 -5.04 -13.66 12.15
CA GLN A 100 -6.32 -14.14 11.65
C GLN A 100 -7.50 -13.57 12.42
N THR A 101 -7.40 -13.48 13.75
CA THR A 101 -8.43 -12.84 14.58
C THR A 101 -8.47 -11.32 14.37
N ALA A 102 -7.34 -10.65 14.12
CA ALA A 102 -7.34 -9.25 13.70
C ALA A 102 -8.08 -9.02 12.37
N LEU A 103 -7.90 -9.90 11.38
CA LEU A 103 -8.67 -9.87 10.12
C LEU A 103 -10.16 -10.11 10.35
N ARG A 104 -10.53 -11.10 11.18
CA ARG A 104 -11.93 -11.35 11.56
C ARG A 104 -12.57 -10.07 12.09
N TRP A 105 -11.91 -9.38 13.02
CA TRP A 105 -12.39 -8.11 13.56
C TRP A 105 -12.50 -7.01 12.50
N LYS A 106 -11.46 -6.76 11.70
CA LYS A 106 -11.49 -5.70 10.69
C LYS A 106 -12.60 -5.88 9.65
N ILE A 107 -13.00 -7.13 9.39
CA ILE A 107 -14.03 -7.44 8.41
C ILE A 107 -15.44 -7.44 9.03
N THR A 108 -15.64 -7.99 10.23
CA THR A 108 -16.98 -8.11 10.81
C THR A 108 -17.35 -6.97 11.76
N GLY A 109 -16.37 -6.26 12.31
CA GLY A 109 -16.55 -5.33 13.42
C GLY A 109 -16.77 -6.00 14.78
N ASP A 110 -16.69 -7.33 14.85
CA ASP A 110 -16.89 -8.08 16.10
C ASP A 110 -15.67 -7.94 17.02
N VAL A 111 -15.86 -7.20 18.11
CA VAL A 111 -14.85 -6.87 19.10
C VAL A 111 -14.31 -8.09 19.86
N ALA A 112 -15.02 -9.23 19.86
CA ALA A 112 -14.51 -10.45 20.48
C ALA A 112 -13.23 -10.92 19.78
N TYR A 113 -13.16 -10.80 18.45
CA TYR A 113 -11.96 -11.15 17.69
C TYR A 113 -10.82 -10.14 17.89
N ALA A 114 -11.14 -8.85 18.08
CA ALA A 114 -10.14 -7.85 18.46
C ALA A 114 -9.51 -8.18 19.82
N ASN A 115 -10.36 -8.49 20.80
CA ASN A 115 -9.93 -8.88 22.14
C ASN A 115 -9.06 -10.13 22.11
N LYS A 116 -9.43 -11.16 21.32
CA LYS A 116 -8.62 -12.37 21.17
C LYS A 116 -7.25 -12.07 20.54
N SER A 117 -7.20 -11.20 19.53
CA SER A 117 -5.93 -10.82 18.89
C SER A 117 -4.97 -10.15 19.89
N ILE A 118 -5.46 -9.17 20.65
CA ILE A 118 -4.63 -8.48 21.66
C ILE A 118 -4.33 -9.37 22.87
N GLU A 119 -5.20 -10.31 23.25
CA GLU A 119 -4.93 -11.29 24.30
C GLU A 119 -3.69 -12.13 23.96
N ILE A 120 -3.61 -12.63 22.73
CA ILE A 120 -2.48 -13.43 22.24
C ILE A 120 -1.19 -12.59 22.24
N MET A 121 -1.25 -11.37 21.66
CA MET A 121 -0.10 -10.47 21.60
C MET A 121 0.39 -10.05 22.99
N ASN A 122 -0.54 -9.76 23.89
CA ASN A 122 -0.23 -9.40 25.27
C ASN A 122 0.44 -10.55 26.01
N ALA A 123 -0.07 -11.77 25.87
CA ALA A 123 0.49 -12.96 26.50
C ALA A 123 1.97 -13.17 26.10
N TRP A 124 2.29 -13.05 24.81
CA TRP A 124 3.68 -13.14 24.35
C TRP A 124 4.54 -11.98 24.85
N SER A 125 4.04 -10.74 24.79
CA SER A 125 4.77 -9.55 25.27
C SER A 125 5.09 -9.58 26.76
N SER A 126 4.29 -10.28 27.58
CA SER A 126 4.53 -10.44 29.01
C SER A 126 5.46 -11.61 29.36
N THR A 127 5.67 -12.55 28.44
CA THR A 127 6.37 -13.81 28.73
C THR A 127 7.71 -13.92 28.04
N LEU A 128 7.81 -13.52 26.76
CA LEU A 128 9.02 -13.76 25.96
C LEU A 128 10.22 -12.95 26.46
N GLN A 129 11.31 -13.65 26.75
CA GLN A 129 12.56 -13.08 27.21
C GLN A 129 13.67 -13.16 26.16
N GLN A 130 13.65 -14.16 25.27
CA GLN A 130 14.71 -14.37 24.27
C GLN A 130 14.25 -15.16 23.05
N VAL A 131 14.76 -14.77 21.87
CA VAL A 131 14.81 -15.60 20.65
C VAL A 131 16.24 -16.10 20.47
N THR A 132 16.43 -17.41 20.30
CA THR A 132 17.75 -18.05 20.23
C THR A 132 17.73 -19.31 19.36
N GLY A 133 18.85 -20.01 19.27
CA GLY A 133 19.05 -21.19 18.42
C GLY A 133 20.40 -21.19 17.71
N ASN A 134 20.53 -22.02 16.67
CA ASN A 134 21.66 -21.96 15.74
C ASN A 134 21.49 -20.72 14.81
N ALA A 135 22.02 -20.75 13.58
CA ALA A 135 21.79 -19.69 12.60
C ALA A 135 20.28 -19.40 12.38
N ASP A 136 19.41 -20.40 12.45
CA ASP A 136 17.98 -20.26 12.18
C ASP A 136 17.26 -19.30 13.15
N ARG A 137 17.89 -18.89 14.26
CA ARG A 137 17.39 -17.80 15.12
C ARG A 137 17.18 -16.49 14.37
N PHE A 138 17.97 -16.23 13.32
CA PHE A 138 17.81 -15.06 12.45
C PHE A 138 16.58 -15.17 11.55
N LEU A 139 16.25 -16.38 11.08
CA LEU A 139 14.98 -16.63 10.39
C LEU A 139 13.80 -16.47 11.34
N ALA A 140 13.94 -16.92 12.61
CA ALA A 140 12.92 -16.70 13.62
C ALA A 140 12.71 -15.20 13.90
N ALA A 141 13.79 -14.43 14.02
CA ALA A 141 13.73 -13.00 14.25
C ALA A 141 13.06 -12.26 13.08
N GLY A 142 13.52 -12.51 11.85
CA GLY A 142 12.99 -11.87 10.66
C GLY A 142 11.53 -12.26 10.37
N ILE A 143 11.26 -13.56 10.17
CA ILE A 143 9.93 -14.03 9.75
C ILE A 143 8.88 -13.69 10.81
N TYR A 144 9.06 -14.17 12.04
CA TYR A 144 8.05 -13.98 13.06
C TYR A 144 7.98 -12.53 13.53
N GLY A 145 9.09 -11.78 13.47
CA GLY A 145 9.09 -10.36 13.79
C GLY A 145 8.18 -9.54 12.87
N TYR A 146 8.31 -9.67 11.55
CA TYR A 146 7.50 -8.87 10.61
C TYR A 146 6.02 -9.28 10.64
N GLU A 147 5.74 -10.56 10.82
CA GLU A 147 4.38 -11.07 10.93
C GLU A 147 3.68 -10.56 12.18
N PHE A 148 4.40 -10.56 13.31
CA PHE A 148 3.85 -10.07 14.57
C PHE A 148 3.65 -8.56 14.54
N ALA A 149 4.57 -7.82 13.92
CA ALA A 149 4.41 -6.39 13.69
C ALA A 149 3.19 -6.07 12.82
N ASN A 150 2.93 -6.89 11.79
CA ASN A 150 1.73 -6.75 10.97
C ASN A 150 0.44 -7.00 11.76
N ALA A 151 0.38 -8.07 12.58
CA ALA A 151 -0.79 -8.31 13.44
C ALA A 151 -1.04 -7.11 14.39
N ALA A 152 0.02 -6.59 15.02
CA ALA A 152 -0.06 -5.43 15.90
C ALA A 152 -0.49 -4.15 15.17
N GLU A 153 0.02 -3.91 13.97
CA GLU A 153 -0.33 -2.73 13.18
C GLU A 153 -1.82 -2.68 12.83
N ILE A 154 -2.44 -3.83 12.54
CA ILE A 154 -3.89 -3.91 12.33
C ILE A 154 -4.63 -3.45 13.59
N MET A 155 -4.16 -3.92 14.76
CA MET A 155 -4.77 -3.68 16.05
C MET A 155 -4.43 -2.33 16.68
N ARG A 156 -3.45 -1.57 16.18
CA ARG A 156 -3.03 -0.28 16.77
C ARG A 156 -4.16 0.74 16.91
N THR A 157 -5.18 0.63 16.06
CA THR A 157 -6.36 1.52 16.04
C THR A 157 -7.50 1.02 16.93
N TYR A 158 -7.36 -0.16 17.53
CA TYR A 158 -8.37 -0.71 18.43
C TYR A 158 -8.25 -0.08 19.82
N SER A 159 -9.29 0.65 20.23
CA SER A 159 -9.32 1.35 21.51
C SER A 159 -9.29 0.44 22.74
N GLY A 160 -9.54 -0.87 22.56
CA GLY A 160 -9.45 -1.85 23.64
C GLY A 160 -8.03 -2.31 23.96
N TRP A 161 -7.04 -2.00 23.12
CA TRP A 161 -5.64 -2.29 23.45
C TRP A 161 -5.09 -1.19 24.36
N ALA A 162 -4.83 -1.53 25.63
CA ALA A 162 -4.26 -0.58 26.57
C ALA A 162 -2.92 -0.05 26.06
N SER A 163 -2.70 1.26 26.11
CA SER A 163 -1.48 1.89 25.60
C SER A 163 -0.22 1.27 26.24
N ALA A 164 -0.24 0.97 27.54
CA ALA A 164 0.89 0.33 28.22
C ALA A 164 1.18 -1.09 27.72
N ASP A 165 0.15 -1.84 27.32
CA ASP A 165 0.31 -3.17 26.74
C ASP A 165 0.90 -3.09 25.32
N PHE A 166 0.42 -2.12 24.53
CA PHE A 166 0.97 -1.86 23.21
C PHE A 166 2.44 -1.44 23.28
N GLU A 167 2.81 -0.55 24.22
CA GLU A 167 4.22 -0.19 24.44
C GLU A 167 5.08 -1.39 24.84
N ARG A 168 4.58 -2.25 25.75
CA ARG A 168 5.29 -3.48 26.13
C ARG A 168 5.51 -4.38 24.91
N PHE A 169 4.50 -4.52 24.06
CA PHE A 169 4.61 -5.31 22.84
C PHE A 169 5.66 -4.74 21.87
N ARG A 170 5.64 -3.43 21.61
CA ARG A 170 6.67 -2.76 20.79
C ARG A 170 8.07 -2.96 21.35
N ASN A 171 8.23 -2.82 22.67
CA ASN A 171 9.49 -3.03 23.37
C ASN A 171 9.99 -4.48 23.29
N MET A 172 9.10 -5.47 23.31
CA MET A 172 9.48 -6.87 23.08
C MET A 172 10.10 -7.03 21.69
N LEU A 173 9.50 -6.49 20.63
CA LEU A 173 10.06 -6.59 19.28
C LEU A 173 11.41 -5.83 19.17
N LEU A 174 11.48 -4.63 19.72
CA LEU A 174 12.71 -3.80 19.74
C LEU A 174 13.87 -4.45 20.50
N THR A 175 13.60 -5.21 21.55
CA THR A 175 14.66 -5.76 22.42
C THR A 175 14.97 -7.22 22.18
N LYS A 176 14.00 -8.01 21.71
CA LYS A 176 14.13 -9.48 21.60
C LYS A 176 14.32 -9.97 20.16
N PHE A 177 13.86 -9.20 19.17
CA PHE A 177 13.94 -9.56 17.76
C PHE A 177 14.91 -8.65 17.01
N TYR A 178 14.79 -7.33 17.16
CA TYR A 178 15.56 -6.36 16.36
C TYR A 178 17.07 -6.56 16.41
N PRO A 179 17.72 -6.79 17.58
CA PRO A 179 19.16 -6.97 17.62
C PRO A 179 19.65 -8.15 16.77
N LEU A 180 18.87 -9.24 16.65
CA LEU A 180 19.22 -10.38 15.82
C LEU A 180 19.14 -10.02 14.34
N SER A 181 18.05 -9.41 13.91
CA SER A 181 17.88 -9.04 12.50
C SER A 181 18.87 -8.00 12.04
N ASP A 182 19.16 -7.03 12.91
CA ASP A 182 20.14 -5.99 12.62
C ASP A 182 21.57 -6.54 12.53
N ASP A 183 21.95 -7.40 13.49
CA ASP A 183 23.23 -8.11 13.48
C ASP A 183 23.38 -8.98 12.23
N PHE A 184 22.32 -9.68 11.81
CA PHE A 184 22.35 -10.51 10.62
C PHE A 184 22.67 -9.70 9.37
N LEU A 185 22.01 -8.56 9.15
CA LEU A 185 22.25 -7.73 7.96
C LEU A 185 23.64 -7.08 7.94
N ASN A 186 24.27 -6.88 9.10
CA ASN A 186 25.61 -6.31 9.21
C ASN A 186 26.71 -7.36 9.12
N ASN A 187 26.54 -8.49 9.80
CA ASN A 187 27.63 -9.43 10.10
C ASN A 187 27.41 -10.82 9.50
N HIS A 188 26.22 -11.12 8.98
CA HIS A 188 25.84 -12.42 8.39
C HIS A 188 26.29 -13.60 9.26
N ASN A 189 26.05 -13.52 10.58
CA ASN A 189 26.45 -14.54 11.55
C ASN A 189 27.96 -14.90 11.47
N GLY A 190 28.82 -13.93 11.17
CA GLY A 190 30.27 -14.10 11.01
C GLY A 190 30.69 -14.92 9.79
N ALA A 191 29.80 -15.13 8.82
CA ALA A 191 30.10 -15.79 7.56
C ALA A 191 30.37 -14.75 6.46
N CYS A 192 30.88 -15.21 5.32
CA CYS A 192 30.98 -14.34 4.15
C CYS A 192 29.60 -13.87 3.67
N ILE A 193 29.57 -12.69 3.06
CA ILE A 193 28.31 -11.98 2.75
C ILE A 193 27.36 -12.79 1.84
N THR A 194 27.89 -13.64 0.98
CA THR A 194 27.12 -14.48 0.05
C THR A 194 26.74 -15.85 0.62
N ASN A 195 27.13 -16.17 1.85
CA ASN A 195 26.91 -17.50 2.43
C ASN A 195 25.42 -17.86 2.56
N TYR A 196 24.61 -16.88 2.97
CA TYR A 196 23.19 -17.08 3.20
C TYR A 196 22.37 -16.73 1.97
N TRP A 197 21.29 -17.50 1.74
CA TRP A 197 20.38 -17.29 0.62
C TRP A 197 19.51 -16.04 0.81
N ALA A 198 18.99 -15.48 -0.28
CA ALA A 198 18.22 -14.23 -0.27
C ALA A 198 17.11 -14.19 0.79
N ASN A 199 16.38 -15.29 1.03
CA ASN A 199 15.31 -15.33 2.04
C ASN A 199 15.75 -14.92 3.46
N TRP A 200 17.03 -15.12 3.82
CA TRP A 200 17.55 -14.75 5.14
C TRP A 200 17.59 -13.24 5.31
N ASP A 201 18.20 -12.54 4.37
CA ASP A 201 18.24 -11.08 4.34
C ASP A 201 16.83 -10.50 4.19
N LEU A 202 15.99 -11.09 3.32
CA LEU A 202 14.65 -10.61 3.03
C LEU A 202 13.73 -10.60 4.26
N CYS A 203 13.73 -11.66 5.06
CA CYS A 203 12.90 -11.70 6.27
C CYS A 203 13.38 -10.69 7.33
N ASN A 204 14.70 -10.51 7.47
CA ASN A 204 15.27 -9.57 8.44
C ASN A 204 15.02 -8.10 8.02
N MET A 205 15.15 -7.77 6.73
CA MET A 205 14.80 -6.42 6.25
C MET A 205 13.29 -6.14 6.32
N ALA A 206 12.44 -7.14 6.02
CA ALA A 206 10.99 -7.00 6.15
C ALA A 206 10.59 -6.69 7.59
N PHE A 207 11.23 -7.36 8.55
CA PHE A 207 11.01 -7.05 9.95
C PHE A 207 11.49 -5.66 10.34
N ILE A 208 12.73 -5.27 10.01
CA ILE A 208 13.25 -3.93 10.34
C ILE A 208 12.36 -2.82 9.75
N LEU A 209 11.92 -2.98 8.49
CA LEU A 209 10.98 -2.05 7.86
C LEU A 209 9.65 -1.99 8.63
N SER A 210 9.08 -3.15 8.95
CA SER A 210 7.80 -3.23 9.65
C SER A 210 7.84 -2.65 11.07
N LEU A 211 8.97 -2.85 11.77
CA LEU A 211 9.23 -2.32 13.09
C LEU A 211 9.40 -0.80 13.05
N GLY A 212 10.05 -0.28 12.01
CA GLY A 212 10.15 1.16 11.77
C GLY A 212 8.78 1.83 11.69
N VAL A 213 7.84 1.24 10.97
CA VAL A 213 6.46 1.75 10.92
C VAL A 213 5.76 1.60 12.28
N LEU A 214 5.72 0.39 12.86
CA LEU A 214 4.98 0.11 14.10
C LEU A 214 5.43 0.99 15.29
N CYS A 215 6.73 1.27 15.36
CA CYS A 215 7.35 2.05 16.42
C CYS A 215 7.55 3.53 16.07
N ASP A 216 7.04 4.00 14.93
CA ASP A 216 7.23 5.38 14.44
C ASP A 216 8.72 5.76 14.32
N ARG A 217 9.58 4.80 13.98
CA ARG A 217 11.05 4.90 13.88
C ARG A 217 11.51 4.98 12.42
N ARG A 218 11.58 6.21 11.90
CA ARG A 218 12.00 6.49 10.51
C ARG A 218 13.41 6.04 10.19
N ASP A 219 14.32 6.04 11.16
CA ASP A 219 15.68 5.53 11.03
C ASP A 219 15.72 4.02 10.72
N LEU A 220 14.89 3.22 11.38
CA LEU A 220 14.78 1.77 11.10
C LEU A 220 14.18 1.52 9.72
N TYR A 221 13.13 2.25 9.37
CA TYR A 221 12.51 2.17 8.05
C TYR A 221 13.51 2.52 6.94
N ASN A 222 14.23 3.64 7.07
CA ASN A 222 15.22 4.08 6.09
C ASN A 222 16.37 3.08 5.97
N ARG A 223 16.81 2.48 7.08
CA ARG A 223 17.82 1.43 7.07
C ARG A 223 17.40 0.22 6.23
N ALA A 224 16.15 -0.22 6.36
CA ALA A 224 15.63 -1.33 5.57
C ALA A 224 15.50 -0.97 4.07
N ILE A 225 15.03 0.25 3.76
CA ILE A 225 14.97 0.77 2.38
C ILE A 225 16.37 0.88 1.75
N ASP A 226 17.35 1.37 2.51
CA ASP A 226 18.73 1.46 2.05
C ASP A 226 19.32 0.06 1.79
N TYR A 227 19.09 -0.90 2.69
CA TYR A 227 19.52 -2.28 2.50
C TYR A 227 18.91 -2.92 1.26
N PHE A 228 17.62 -2.70 0.98
CA PHE A 228 16.98 -3.19 -0.23
C PHE A 228 17.69 -2.68 -1.49
N LYS A 229 18.13 -1.41 -1.52
CA LYS A 229 18.75 -0.77 -2.69
C LYS A 229 20.25 -1.07 -2.80
N ASN A 230 20.96 -1.03 -1.68
CA ASN A 230 22.41 -0.92 -1.59
C ASN A 230 23.05 -1.98 -0.67
N GLY A 231 22.26 -2.89 -0.09
CA GLY A 231 22.73 -3.91 0.83
C GLY A 231 23.72 -4.87 0.17
N ALA A 232 24.77 -5.23 0.91
CA ALA A 232 25.82 -6.11 0.42
C ALA A 232 25.38 -7.58 0.31
N GLY A 233 24.36 -7.99 1.09
CA GLY A 233 23.87 -9.36 1.14
C GLY A 233 22.90 -9.74 0.02
N ASN A 234 22.50 -11.01 -0.02
CA ASN A 234 21.73 -11.58 -1.13
C ASN A 234 20.27 -11.11 -1.20
N GLY A 235 19.77 -10.42 -0.16
CA GLY A 235 18.41 -9.87 -0.15
C GLY A 235 18.26 -8.52 -0.82
N SER A 236 19.35 -7.77 -1.07
CA SER A 236 19.25 -6.53 -1.83
C SER A 236 18.76 -6.83 -3.25
N ILE A 237 17.98 -5.93 -3.84
CA ILE A 237 17.22 -6.23 -5.06
C ILE A 237 18.12 -6.63 -6.23
N THR A 238 19.32 -6.04 -6.32
CA THR A 238 20.28 -6.37 -7.37
C THR A 238 21.01 -7.68 -7.15
N HIS A 239 20.98 -8.26 -5.94
CA HIS A 239 21.54 -9.59 -5.64
C HIS A 239 20.45 -10.67 -5.60
N ALA A 240 19.22 -10.34 -5.17
CA ALA A 240 18.09 -11.25 -5.18
C ALA A 240 17.65 -11.60 -6.61
N VAL A 241 17.65 -10.61 -7.51
CA VAL A 241 17.50 -10.79 -8.97
C VAL A 241 18.80 -10.36 -9.63
N TRP A 242 19.80 -11.23 -9.57
CA TRP A 242 21.19 -10.88 -9.91
C TRP A 242 21.49 -10.83 -11.41
N TYR A 243 20.71 -11.55 -12.22
CA TYR A 243 20.90 -11.60 -13.66
C TYR A 243 19.60 -11.28 -14.40
N LEU A 244 19.64 -10.39 -15.38
CA LEU A 244 18.50 -10.08 -16.25
C LEU A 244 18.68 -10.76 -17.60
N HIS A 245 17.79 -11.70 -17.92
CA HIS A 245 17.79 -12.40 -19.21
C HIS A 245 17.14 -11.58 -20.31
N SER A 246 16.16 -10.75 -19.94
CA SER A 246 15.43 -9.89 -20.87
C SER A 246 14.79 -8.70 -20.14
N SER A 247 14.00 -7.91 -20.87
CA SER A 247 13.15 -6.88 -20.28
C SER A 247 12.01 -7.43 -19.40
N THR A 248 11.73 -8.73 -19.48
CA THR A 248 10.60 -9.39 -18.78
C THR A 248 11.03 -10.50 -17.82
N LEU A 249 12.26 -11.00 -17.91
CA LEU A 249 12.75 -12.12 -17.09
C LEU A 249 14.07 -11.83 -16.40
N GLY A 250 14.14 -12.17 -15.12
CA GLY A 250 15.34 -12.06 -14.28
C GLY A 250 15.52 -13.29 -13.42
N GLN A 251 16.74 -13.80 -13.34
CA GLN A 251 17.03 -15.02 -12.58
C GLN A 251 17.04 -14.73 -11.08
N TRP A 252 16.18 -15.44 -10.36
CA TRP A 252 16.13 -15.39 -8.90
C TRP A 252 17.34 -16.13 -8.30
N GLN A 253 17.96 -15.54 -7.28
CA GLN A 253 19.20 -16.02 -6.66
C GLN A 253 19.11 -17.48 -6.19
N GLU A 254 17.97 -17.91 -5.65
CA GLU A 254 17.80 -19.28 -5.12
C GLU A 254 17.42 -20.33 -6.17
N SER A 255 17.34 -19.97 -7.46
CA SER A 255 16.79 -20.85 -8.51
C SER A 255 17.55 -22.17 -8.67
N GLY A 256 18.86 -22.18 -8.44
CA GLY A 256 19.67 -23.40 -8.48
C GLY A 256 19.58 -24.27 -7.22
N ARG A 257 18.98 -23.76 -6.14
CA ARG A 257 18.84 -24.46 -4.85
C ARG A 257 17.59 -25.35 -4.86
N ASP A 258 16.42 -24.73 -4.80
CA ASP A 258 15.11 -25.38 -4.90
C ASP A 258 14.00 -24.33 -5.08
N GLN A 259 12.86 -24.77 -5.58
CA GLN A 259 11.75 -23.87 -5.90
C GLN A 259 10.89 -23.50 -4.70
N GLY A 260 10.90 -24.30 -3.63
CA GLY A 260 10.19 -23.96 -2.40
C GLY A 260 10.73 -22.68 -1.77
N HIS A 261 12.04 -22.49 -1.78
CA HIS A 261 12.68 -21.27 -1.29
C HIS A 261 12.65 -20.13 -2.31
N CYS A 262 12.61 -20.41 -3.62
CA CYS A 262 12.31 -19.37 -4.60
C CYS A 262 10.95 -18.74 -4.32
N THR A 263 9.90 -19.55 -4.14
CA THR A 263 8.56 -19.07 -3.81
C THR A 263 8.52 -18.32 -2.47
N LEU A 264 9.25 -18.79 -1.45
CA LEU A 264 9.42 -18.04 -0.19
C LEU A 264 10.04 -16.67 -0.42
N GLY A 265 11.11 -16.59 -1.20
CA GLY A 265 11.80 -15.35 -1.53
C GLY A 265 10.89 -14.33 -2.22
N ILE A 266 10.04 -14.77 -3.16
CA ILE A 266 9.04 -13.91 -3.79
C ILE A 266 8.03 -13.40 -2.76
N GLY A 267 7.58 -14.24 -1.82
CA GLY A 267 6.69 -13.84 -0.74
C GLY A 267 7.28 -12.75 0.15
N LEU A 268 8.51 -12.94 0.64
CA LEU A 268 9.18 -11.99 1.53
C LEU A 268 9.50 -10.66 0.83
N MET A 269 10.00 -10.72 -0.42
CA MET A 269 10.24 -9.51 -1.22
C MET A 269 8.93 -8.77 -1.52
N GLY A 270 7.87 -9.51 -1.86
CA GLY A 270 6.55 -8.94 -2.06
C GLY A 270 6.00 -8.25 -0.81
N ALA A 271 6.16 -8.87 0.36
CA ALA A 271 5.72 -8.29 1.63
C ALA A 271 6.49 -6.99 1.93
N PHE A 272 7.81 -6.98 1.71
CA PHE A 272 8.63 -5.77 1.84
C PHE A 272 8.14 -4.66 0.92
N CYS A 273 7.95 -4.95 -0.38
CA CYS A 273 7.50 -3.98 -1.36
C CYS A 273 6.09 -3.44 -1.09
N GLU A 274 5.14 -4.28 -0.65
CA GLU A 274 3.78 -3.84 -0.32
C GLU A 274 3.74 -2.96 0.94
N MET A 275 4.51 -3.31 1.98
CA MET A 275 4.62 -2.47 3.18
C MET A 275 5.25 -1.10 2.84
N ALA A 276 6.29 -1.06 2.00
CA ALA A 276 6.88 0.20 1.54
C ALA A 276 5.91 1.00 0.65
N TRP A 277 5.19 0.34 -0.26
CA TRP A 277 4.18 0.96 -1.10
C TRP A 277 3.09 1.66 -0.29
N ASN A 278 2.62 1.02 0.78
CA ASN A 278 1.60 1.59 1.66
C ASN A 278 2.11 2.80 2.47
N GLN A 279 3.42 3.04 2.51
CA GLN A 279 4.04 4.25 3.05
C GLN A 279 4.34 5.32 1.98
N GLY A 280 4.13 5.00 0.70
CA GLY A 280 4.36 5.89 -0.44
C GLY A 280 5.67 5.64 -1.20
N ASP A 281 6.44 4.61 -0.82
CA ASP A 281 7.71 4.26 -1.47
C ASP A 281 7.54 3.12 -2.48
N ASP A 282 7.76 3.40 -3.75
CA ASP A 282 7.61 2.41 -4.84
C ASP A 282 8.85 1.50 -4.98
N MET A 283 8.91 0.47 -4.14
CA MET A 283 9.97 -0.57 -4.24
C MET A 283 9.64 -1.65 -5.27
N TYR A 284 8.38 -1.79 -5.68
CA TYR A 284 7.98 -2.68 -6.76
C TYR A 284 8.53 -2.20 -8.12
N GLY A 285 8.45 -0.89 -8.36
CA GLY A 285 8.94 -0.23 -9.57
C GLY A 285 10.45 -0.07 -9.65
N TYR A 286 11.16 -0.30 -8.55
CA TYR A 286 12.60 -0.05 -8.45
C TYR A 286 13.42 -0.85 -9.48
N ASP A 287 14.44 -0.19 -10.01
CA ASP A 287 15.33 -0.69 -11.08
C ASP A 287 14.56 -1.28 -12.27
N SER A 288 13.62 -0.49 -12.80
CA SER A 288 12.79 -0.86 -13.96
C SER A 288 12.03 -2.17 -13.74
N ASN A 289 11.31 -2.26 -12.62
CA ASN A 289 10.55 -3.44 -12.21
C ASN A 289 11.43 -4.70 -12.08
N ARG A 290 12.65 -4.59 -11.51
CA ARG A 290 13.55 -5.76 -11.38
C ARG A 290 12.88 -6.91 -10.61
N PHE A 291 12.13 -6.60 -9.55
CA PHE A 291 11.42 -7.62 -8.79
C PHE A 291 10.36 -8.34 -9.64
N MET A 292 9.60 -7.62 -10.46
CA MET A 292 8.61 -8.21 -11.38
C MET A 292 9.24 -9.28 -12.26
N LYS A 293 10.41 -9.00 -12.84
CA LYS A 293 11.14 -9.91 -13.73
C LYS A 293 11.58 -11.18 -12.99
N GLY A 294 12.00 -11.04 -11.73
CA GLY A 294 12.34 -12.16 -10.85
C GLY A 294 11.13 -13.01 -10.48
N ALA A 295 10.02 -12.37 -10.10
CA ALA A 295 8.78 -13.06 -9.77
C ALA A 295 8.18 -13.80 -10.98
N GLU A 296 8.23 -13.19 -12.17
CA GLU A 296 7.72 -13.79 -13.41
C GLU A 296 8.56 -15.00 -13.81
N TYR A 297 9.89 -14.91 -13.68
CA TYR A 297 10.81 -16.04 -13.89
C TYR A 297 10.50 -17.23 -12.96
N VAL A 298 10.34 -16.98 -11.66
CA VAL A 298 10.02 -18.03 -10.69
C VAL A 298 8.64 -18.62 -10.98
N ALA A 299 7.64 -17.78 -11.27
CA ALA A 299 6.30 -18.25 -11.62
C ALA A 299 6.30 -19.11 -12.88
N GLN A 300 6.98 -18.67 -13.95
CA GLN A 300 7.07 -19.37 -15.21
C GLN A 300 7.66 -20.76 -15.01
N TYR A 301 8.80 -20.86 -14.31
CA TYR A 301 9.40 -22.16 -14.05
C TYR A 301 8.49 -23.05 -13.19
N ASN A 302 7.82 -22.49 -12.18
CA ASN A 302 6.94 -23.27 -11.30
C ASN A 302 5.60 -23.67 -11.97
N ASN A 303 5.19 -23.00 -13.06
CA ASN A 303 4.07 -23.43 -13.91
C ASN A 303 4.40 -24.63 -14.81
N GLY A 304 5.65 -25.09 -14.85
CA GLY A 304 6.09 -26.22 -15.67
C GLY A 304 6.91 -25.83 -16.90
N ASP A 305 7.00 -24.54 -17.23
CA ASP A 305 7.75 -24.04 -18.38
C ASP A 305 9.27 -24.01 -18.14
N SER A 306 10.06 -24.08 -19.21
CA SER A 306 11.50 -23.83 -19.11
C SER A 306 11.80 -22.33 -18.95
N VAL A 307 12.91 -22.04 -18.29
CA VAL A 307 13.48 -20.69 -18.17
C VAL A 307 14.99 -20.76 -18.43
N PRO A 308 15.61 -19.71 -18.98
CA PRO A 308 17.06 -19.67 -19.14
C PRO A 308 17.76 -19.63 -17.78
N TYR A 309 18.97 -20.17 -17.69
CA TYR A 309 19.73 -20.20 -16.44
C TYR A 309 21.21 -19.91 -16.71
N VAL A 310 21.75 -18.90 -16.04
CA VAL A 310 23.19 -18.62 -15.99
C VAL A 310 23.75 -19.20 -14.70
N THR A 311 24.93 -19.83 -14.77
CA THR A 311 25.65 -20.35 -13.60
C THR A 311 25.72 -19.31 -12.49
N TYR A 312 25.15 -19.63 -11.34
CA TYR A 312 25.23 -18.81 -10.14
C TYR A 312 26.45 -19.22 -9.32
N ASN A 313 27.33 -18.26 -9.04
CA ASN A 313 28.55 -18.47 -8.25
C ASN A 313 28.45 -17.69 -6.93
N TRP A 314 28.90 -18.28 -5.82
CA TRP A 314 28.92 -17.63 -4.51
C TRP A 314 30.07 -18.13 -3.64
N GLY A 315 30.38 -17.39 -2.58
CA GLY A 315 31.24 -17.86 -1.48
C GLY A 315 30.40 -18.46 -0.36
N THR A 316 30.86 -19.59 0.22
CA THR A 316 30.22 -20.28 1.34
C THR A 316 31.12 -20.34 2.58
N GLY A 317 30.50 -20.40 3.76
CA GLY A 317 31.15 -20.44 5.06
C GLY A 317 31.84 -19.13 5.45
N GLN A 318 32.71 -19.20 6.45
CA GLN A 318 33.48 -18.04 6.95
C GLN A 318 34.65 -17.67 6.04
N ASN A 319 35.19 -18.64 5.31
CA ASN A 319 36.39 -18.46 4.47
C ASN A 319 36.05 -18.14 3.00
N CYS A 320 34.80 -17.81 2.69
CA CYS A 320 34.35 -17.52 1.32
C CYS A 320 34.68 -18.62 0.29
N ALA A 321 34.59 -19.90 0.68
CA ALA A 321 34.93 -20.99 -0.23
C ALA A 321 34.05 -20.94 -1.49
N ALA A 322 34.65 -20.98 -2.68
CA ALA A 322 33.92 -20.86 -3.94
C ALA A 322 32.93 -22.03 -4.12
N SER A 323 31.72 -21.72 -4.54
CA SER A 323 30.65 -22.68 -4.85
C SER A 323 29.86 -22.20 -6.05
N SER A 324 29.22 -23.14 -6.76
CA SER A 324 28.43 -22.82 -7.94
C SER A 324 27.24 -23.76 -8.14
N GLN A 325 26.22 -23.25 -8.83
CA GLN A 325 25.06 -24.00 -9.33
C GLN A 325 24.95 -23.69 -10.81
N THR A 326 25.16 -24.70 -11.64
CA THR A 326 25.19 -24.57 -13.11
C THR A 326 23.84 -24.84 -13.77
N VAL A 327 22.87 -25.36 -13.02
CA VAL A 327 21.53 -25.69 -13.49
C VAL A 327 20.48 -25.18 -12.51
N ILE A 328 19.29 -24.86 -13.04
CA ILE A 328 18.10 -24.60 -12.23
C ILE A 328 17.65 -25.91 -11.56
N SER A 329 17.22 -25.84 -10.30
CA SER A 329 16.77 -27.00 -9.54
C SER A 329 15.28 -27.26 -9.73
N ALA A 330 14.92 -28.50 -10.09
CA ALA A 330 13.53 -28.95 -10.14
C ALA A 330 12.97 -29.37 -8.77
N SER A 331 13.78 -29.32 -7.71
CA SER A 331 13.33 -29.66 -6.36
C SER A 331 12.19 -28.75 -5.91
N ALA A 332 11.11 -29.34 -5.39
CA ALA A 332 9.89 -28.64 -4.96
C ALA A 332 9.22 -27.78 -6.04
N ARG A 333 9.43 -28.06 -7.33
CA ARG A 333 8.80 -27.32 -8.44
C ARG A 333 7.28 -27.42 -8.37
N GLY A 334 6.61 -26.27 -8.47
CA GLY A 334 5.16 -26.15 -8.31
C GLY A 334 4.71 -26.12 -6.85
N ASN A 335 5.62 -25.97 -5.87
CA ASN A 335 5.25 -25.87 -4.47
C ASN A 335 4.30 -24.67 -4.23
N ILE A 336 3.15 -24.96 -3.60
CA ILE A 336 2.11 -23.98 -3.31
C ILE A 336 2.37 -23.33 -1.95
N ARG A 337 2.41 -21.99 -1.93
CA ARG A 337 2.54 -21.14 -0.74
C ARG A 337 1.74 -19.84 -0.95
N PRO A 338 1.19 -19.20 0.09
CA PRO A 338 0.30 -18.05 -0.06
C PRO A 338 1.08 -16.76 -0.39
N VAL A 339 1.43 -16.61 -1.68
CA VAL A 339 2.40 -15.61 -2.17
C VAL A 339 1.85 -14.83 -3.37
N TRP A 340 1.22 -15.52 -4.32
CA TRP A 340 1.07 -14.99 -5.67
C TRP A 340 0.00 -13.92 -5.81
N GLU A 341 -1.03 -13.93 -4.97
CA GLU A 341 -2.07 -12.91 -4.99
C GLU A 341 -1.51 -11.50 -4.78
N MET A 342 -0.57 -11.32 -3.85
CA MET A 342 0.00 -10.02 -3.54
C MET A 342 0.74 -9.43 -4.75
N VAL A 343 1.68 -10.19 -5.31
CA VAL A 343 2.53 -9.73 -6.41
C VAL A 343 1.75 -9.59 -7.73
N TYR A 344 0.86 -10.55 -8.04
CA TYR A 344 0.02 -10.48 -9.23
C TYR A 344 -0.89 -9.25 -9.21
N ASN A 345 -1.62 -9.02 -8.11
CA ASN A 345 -2.56 -7.90 -8.07
C ASN A 345 -1.86 -6.54 -8.01
N HIS A 346 -0.63 -6.46 -7.51
CA HIS A 346 0.16 -5.25 -7.70
C HIS A 346 0.45 -5.03 -9.19
N TYR A 347 1.14 -5.95 -9.86
CA TYR A 347 1.59 -5.68 -11.23
C TYR A 347 0.45 -5.64 -12.25
N ALA A 348 -0.48 -6.60 -12.23
CA ALA A 348 -1.57 -6.67 -13.20
C ALA A 348 -2.70 -5.69 -12.85
N ASN A 349 -3.25 -5.79 -11.65
CA ASN A 349 -4.51 -5.12 -11.30
C ASN A 349 -4.32 -3.72 -10.70
N ARG A 350 -3.13 -3.37 -10.23
CA ARG A 350 -2.79 -2.00 -9.80
C ARG A 350 -2.05 -1.24 -10.90
N MET A 351 -1.10 -1.91 -11.57
CA MET A 351 -0.18 -1.25 -12.53
C MET A 351 -0.47 -1.53 -14.00
N GLY A 352 -1.35 -2.47 -14.35
CA GLY A 352 -1.69 -2.79 -15.74
C GLY A 352 -0.56 -3.46 -16.54
N LEU A 353 0.39 -4.09 -15.84
CA LEU A 353 1.52 -4.77 -16.45
C LEU A 353 1.19 -6.22 -16.77
N SER A 354 1.71 -6.70 -17.90
CA SER A 354 1.57 -8.09 -18.33
C SER A 354 2.49 -9.00 -17.51
N VAL A 355 1.90 -9.86 -16.69
CA VAL A 355 2.58 -10.86 -15.84
C VAL A 355 1.89 -12.23 -15.95
N PRO A 356 1.83 -12.83 -17.16
CA PRO A 356 1.04 -14.02 -17.43
C PRO A 356 1.40 -15.23 -16.56
N ALA A 357 2.68 -15.43 -16.22
CA ALA A 357 3.09 -16.56 -15.39
C ALA A 357 2.64 -16.39 -13.94
N MET A 358 2.79 -15.19 -13.36
CA MET A 358 2.22 -14.88 -12.05
C MET A 358 0.69 -15.03 -12.05
N ALA A 359 0.03 -14.59 -13.11
CA ALA A 359 -1.43 -14.70 -13.25
C ALA A 359 -1.89 -16.17 -13.25
N ALA A 360 -1.19 -17.04 -14.01
CA ALA A 360 -1.47 -18.46 -14.06
C ALA A 360 -1.28 -19.13 -12.69
N PHE A 361 -0.18 -18.82 -11.98
CA PHE A 361 0.08 -19.41 -10.67
C PHE A 361 -0.92 -18.92 -9.61
N ALA A 362 -1.26 -17.63 -9.60
CA ALA A 362 -2.31 -17.09 -8.73
C ALA A 362 -3.66 -17.76 -9.00
N ALA A 363 -3.97 -18.10 -10.25
CA ALA A 363 -5.20 -18.81 -10.61
C ALA A 363 -5.24 -20.25 -10.07
N ILE A 364 -4.12 -20.97 -10.11
CA ILE A 364 -4.01 -22.35 -9.56
C ILE A 364 -4.32 -22.38 -8.06
N GLN A 365 -3.89 -21.35 -7.33
CA GLN A 365 -3.97 -21.32 -5.87
C GLN A 365 -5.30 -20.77 -5.31
N ARG A 366 -6.05 -20.01 -6.10
CA ARG A 366 -7.28 -19.36 -5.65
C ARG A 366 -8.38 -20.37 -5.25
N PRO A 367 -9.14 -20.11 -4.16
CA PRO A 367 -8.91 -19.08 -3.15
C PRO A 367 -7.77 -19.44 -2.19
N GLU A 368 -6.90 -18.47 -1.92
CA GLU A 368 -5.74 -18.61 -1.06
C GLU A 368 -6.11 -18.61 0.44
N GLY A 369 -5.55 -19.53 1.23
CA GLY A 369 -5.63 -19.57 2.70
C GLY A 369 -4.40 -18.96 3.37
N GLY A 370 -4.14 -19.27 4.63
CA GLY A 370 -2.94 -18.81 5.33
C GLY A 370 -2.36 -19.85 6.30
N GLY A 371 -1.75 -19.39 7.39
CA GLY A 371 -1.17 -20.26 8.42
C GLY A 371 -2.12 -21.39 8.85
N GLY A 372 -1.70 -22.63 8.65
CA GLY A 372 -2.50 -23.84 8.89
C GLY A 372 -3.19 -24.44 7.67
N ASN A 373 -3.11 -23.81 6.49
CA ASN A 373 -3.63 -24.33 5.23
C ASN A 373 -2.54 -24.94 4.31
N TYR A 374 -1.25 -24.72 4.60
CA TYR A 374 -0.12 -25.11 3.74
C TYR A 374 0.89 -26.02 4.47
N GLY A 375 0.39 -26.88 5.37
CA GLY A 375 1.20 -27.79 6.17
C GLY A 375 1.41 -27.31 7.62
N THR A 376 2.11 -28.13 8.40
CA THR A 376 2.31 -27.94 9.86
C THR A 376 3.69 -27.41 10.23
N THR A 377 4.61 -27.34 9.28
CA THR A 377 5.98 -26.85 9.45
C THR A 377 6.07 -25.35 9.10
N SER A 378 7.21 -24.71 9.39
CA SER A 378 7.46 -23.29 9.09
C SER A 378 7.05 -22.89 7.67
N GLY A 379 7.25 -23.76 6.67
CA GLY A 379 6.91 -23.47 5.27
C GLY A 379 5.47 -23.00 5.04
N GLY A 380 4.51 -23.52 5.82
CA GLY A 380 3.11 -23.11 5.75
C GLY A 380 2.75 -21.87 6.58
N PHE A 381 3.74 -21.28 7.24
CA PHE A 381 3.63 -20.14 8.15
C PHE A 381 4.64 -19.03 7.84
N ASP A 382 5.58 -19.19 6.89
CA ASP A 382 6.57 -18.16 6.54
C ASP A 382 5.93 -16.91 5.85
N GLN A 383 4.60 -16.93 5.65
CA GLN A 383 3.76 -15.86 5.13
C GLN A 383 2.42 -15.86 5.89
N LEU A 384 1.87 -14.67 6.13
CA LEU A 384 0.56 -14.51 6.78
C LEU A 384 -0.61 -15.06 5.94
N GLY A 385 -0.48 -14.95 4.62
CA GLY A 385 -1.41 -15.45 3.62
C GLY A 385 -2.79 -14.77 3.60
N PHE A 386 -3.79 -15.54 3.18
CA PHE A 386 -5.14 -15.12 2.81
C PHE A 386 -5.13 -14.09 1.67
N GLY A 387 -4.21 -14.20 0.72
CA GLY A 387 -4.00 -13.21 -0.32
C GLY A 387 -5.19 -12.98 -1.24
N SER A 388 -6.03 -13.99 -1.46
CA SER A 388 -7.28 -13.84 -2.22
C SER A 388 -8.30 -12.95 -1.51
N LEU A 389 -8.27 -12.93 -0.17
CA LEU A 389 -9.04 -11.98 0.63
C LEU A 389 -8.33 -10.61 0.68
N THR A 390 -7.03 -10.61 0.95
CA THR A 390 -6.36 -9.39 1.38
C THR A 390 -5.81 -8.55 0.24
N PHE A 391 -5.33 -9.17 -0.85
CA PHE A 391 -4.63 -8.48 -1.94
C PHE A 391 -5.36 -8.48 -3.28
N THR A 392 -6.36 -9.35 -3.47
CA THR A 392 -7.14 -9.33 -4.71
C THR A 392 -7.76 -7.95 -4.93
N ARG A 393 -7.60 -7.47 -6.16
CA ARG A 393 -8.15 -6.23 -6.70
C ARG A 393 -9.01 -6.57 -7.91
N ASP A 394 -10.04 -5.77 -8.13
CA ASP A 394 -10.76 -5.85 -9.39
C ASP A 394 -9.77 -5.62 -10.55
N PRO A 395 -9.91 -6.34 -11.67
CA PRO A 395 -9.13 -6.05 -12.86
C PRO A 395 -9.27 -4.59 -13.26
N LEU A 396 -8.19 -4.01 -13.78
CA LEU A 396 -8.28 -2.71 -14.42
C LEU A 396 -9.27 -2.78 -15.59
N PRO A 397 -10.10 -1.77 -15.82
CA PRO A 397 -10.97 -1.73 -17.00
C PRO A 397 -10.10 -1.78 -18.27
N ASP A 398 -10.10 -2.92 -18.95
CA ASP A 398 -9.40 -3.20 -20.22
C ASP A 398 -8.00 -2.55 -20.39
N GLY A 399 -7.14 -2.62 -19.37
CA GLY A 399 -5.74 -2.15 -19.45
C GLY A 399 -5.51 -0.64 -19.24
N GLY A 400 -6.52 0.13 -18.84
CA GLY A 400 -6.37 1.54 -18.46
C GLY A 400 -6.33 1.78 -16.94
N PRO A 401 -6.16 3.03 -16.48
CA PRO A 401 -6.14 3.36 -15.06
C PRO A 401 -7.49 3.06 -14.39
N ALA A 402 -7.47 2.87 -13.07
CA ALA A 402 -8.68 2.84 -12.26
C ALA A 402 -9.41 4.21 -12.31
N ASN A 403 -10.69 4.23 -11.95
CA ASN A 403 -11.40 5.49 -11.75
C ASN A 403 -10.83 6.22 -10.53
N GLY A 404 -10.57 7.52 -10.66
CA GLY A 404 -10.02 8.31 -9.55
C GLY A 404 -9.49 9.67 -9.97
N THR A 405 -8.91 10.39 -9.01
CA THR A 405 -8.25 11.68 -9.25
C THR A 405 -6.74 11.47 -9.32
N TYR A 406 -6.09 12.06 -10.32
CA TYR A 406 -4.68 11.87 -10.62
C TYR A 406 -3.99 13.20 -10.91
N LYS A 407 -2.70 13.26 -10.60
CA LYS A 407 -1.77 14.14 -11.32
C LYS A 407 -1.13 13.32 -12.44
N ILE A 408 -0.97 13.94 -13.60
CA ILE A 408 -0.49 13.27 -14.82
C ILE A 408 0.87 13.90 -15.20
N PHE A 409 1.95 13.12 -15.14
CA PHE A 409 3.32 13.63 -15.32
C PHE A 409 3.96 13.11 -16.61
N ALA A 410 4.59 14.00 -17.39
CA ALA A 410 5.33 13.59 -18.58
C ALA A 410 6.64 12.88 -18.20
N ARG A 411 6.93 11.73 -18.80
CA ARG A 411 8.09 10.88 -18.45
C ARG A 411 9.44 11.58 -18.65
N HIS A 412 9.58 12.44 -19.66
CA HIS A 412 10.85 13.08 -20.00
C HIS A 412 11.21 14.26 -19.08
N SER A 413 10.20 14.98 -18.57
CA SER A 413 10.40 16.22 -17.81
C SER A 413 10.01 16.11 -16.34
N ALA A 414 9.27 15.06 -15.96
CA ALA A 414 8.61 14.91 -14.66
C ALA A 414 7.67 16.09 -14.29
N LYS A 415 7.21 16.86 -15.29
CA LYS A 415 6.28 17.99 -15.12
C LYS A 415 4.84 17.55 -15.31
N ALA A 416 3.93 18.25 -14.62
CA ALA A 416 2.52 17.91 -14.57
C ALA A 416 1.76 18.49 -15.78
N MET A 417 0.74 17.78 -16.25
CA MET A 417 -0.30 18.29 -17.13
C MET A 417 -1.12 19.35 -16.39
N ASP A 418 -1.07 20.59 -16.88
CA ASP A 418 -1.49 21.82 -16.22
C ASP A 418 -2.50 22.57 -17.09
N VAL A 419 -3.65 22.93 -16.51
CA VAL A 419 -4.56 23.91 -17.11
C VAL A 419 -3.99 25.31 -16.88
N ALA A 420 -3.66 26.00 -17.96
CA ALA A 420 -2.94 27.26 -17.91
C ALA A 420 -3.61 28.27 -16.99
N ASN A 421 -2.84 28.80 -16.03
CA ASN A 421 -3.26 29.84 -15.08
C ASN A 421 -4.51 29.48 -14.26
N ASN A 422 -4.76 28.19 -14.02
CA ASN A 422 -5.99 27.70 -13.35
C ASN A 422 -7.28 28.22 -14.04
N GLY A 423 -7.21 28.42 -15.35
CA GLY A 423 -8.34 28.93 -16.11
C GLY A 423 -9.50 27.93 -16.16
N THR A 424 -10.72 28.44 -16.25
CA THR A 424 -11.94 27.64 -16.27
C THR A 424 -12.77 27.85 -17.53
N ALA A 425 -12.37 28.73 -18.44
CA ALA A 425 -13.08 28.98 -19.69
C ALA A 425 -12.88 27.84 -20.70
N ASN A 426 -13.86 27.64 -21.60
CA ASN A 426 -13.68 26.77 -22.77
C ASN A 426 -12.50 27.28 -23.61
N GLY A 427 -11.67 26.38 -24.10
CA GLY A 427 -10.48 26.71 -24.88
C GLY A 427 -9.27 27.11 -24.03
N THR A 428 -9.36 27.07 -22.70
CA THR A 428 -8.17 27.30 -21.85
C THR A 428 -7.12 26.23 -22.19
N ASN A 429 -5.90 26.70 -22.47
CA ASN A 429 -4.82 25.84 -22.92
C ASN A 429 -4.37 24.83 -21.85
N VAL A 430 -3.97 23.63 -22.30
CA VAL A 430 -3.30 22.64 -21.46
C VAL A 430 -1.81 22.60 -21.82
N ARG A 431 -0.96 22.68 -20.80
CA ARG A 431 0.50 22.79 -20.93
C ARG A 431 1.17 21.89 -19.91
N GLN A 432 2.49 21.71 -19.98
CA GLN A 432 3.23 21.19 -18.83
C GLN A 432 3.65 22.31 -17.90
N TRP A 433 3.70 22.02 -16.59
CA TRP A 433 4.23 22.95 -15.60
C TRP A 433 4.86 22.20 -14.42
N THR A 434 5.78 22.84 -13.72
CA THR A 434 6.32 22.33 -12.45
C THR A 434 5.16 21.99 -11.49
N SER A 435 5.23 20.80 -10.89
CA SER A 435 4.19 20.36 -9.95
C SER A 435 3.96 21.40 -8.87
N ASN A 436 2.71 21.82 -8.71
CA ASN A 436 2.23 22.56 -7.57
C ASN A 436 0.85 21.97 -7.21
N ASP A 437 0.46 21.97 -5.95
CA ASP A 437 -0.77 21.27 -5.51
C ASP A 437 -2.08 21.94 -5.94
N CYS A 438 -2.06 22.80 -6.97
CA CYS A 438 -3.28 23.43 -7.50
C CYS A 438 -4.28 22.40 -8.03
N ALA A 439 -5.55 22.78 -8.02
CA ALA A 439 -6.61 22.05 -8.72
C ALA A 439 -6.42 22.01 -10.24
N CYS A 440 -5.62 22.93 -10.79
CA CYS A 440 -5.28 23.02 -12.21
C CYS A 440 -4.41 21.88 -12.76
N GLN A 441 -3.80 21.08 -11.88
CA GLN A 441 -2.97 19.92 -12.22
C GLN A 441 -3.58 18.59 -11.81
N GLN A 442 -4.83 18.62 -11.33
CA GLN A 442 -5.55 17.45 -10.87
C GLN A 442 -6.65 17.10 -11.86
N TRP A 443 -6.74 15.82 -12.20
CA TRP A 443 -7.60 15.30 -13.25
C TRP A 443 -8.41 14.12 -12.74
N VAL A 444 -9.74 14.19 -12.84
CA VAL A 444 -10.63 13.05 -12.60
C VAL A 444 -10.65 12.19 -13.85
N ILE A 445 -10.24 10.94 -13.72
CA ILE A 445 -10.28 9.95 -14.77
C ILE A 445 -11.43 8.99 -14.48
N THR A 446 -12.31 8.82 -15.45
CA THR A 446 -13.50 7.96 -15.32
C THR A 446 -13.66 7.13 -16.57
N SER A 447 -13.71 5.81 -16.40
CA SER A 447 -14.01 4.87 -17.47
C SER A 447 -15.44 5.08 -17.97
N THR A 448 -15.58 5.10 -19.29
CA THR A 448 -16.86 5.14 -19.99
C THR A 448 -17.23 3.79 -20.60
N GLY A 449 -16.49 2.72 -20.26
CA GLY A 449 -16.56 1.40 -20.92
C GLY A 449 -15.72 1.31 -22.20
N ASN A 450 -15.56 0.10 -22.74
CA ASN A 450 -14.79 -0.20 -23.97
C ASN A 450 -13.35 0.36 -23.95
N SER A 451 -12.65 0.23 -22.83
CA SER A 451 -11.29 0.80 -22.64
C SER A 451 -11.18 2.33 -22.81
N GLN A 452 -12.30 3.06 -22.82
CA GLN A 452 -12.32 4.52 -23.01
C GLN A 452 -12.56 5.26 -21.69
N TYR A 453 -12.06 6.48 -21.64
CA TYR A 453 -12.05 7.32 -20.46
C TYR A 453 -12.36 8.77 -20.79
N THR A 454 -13.01 9.46 -19.85
CA THR A 454 -12.95 10.92 -19.74
C THR A 454 -11.85 11.34 -18.78
N ILE A 455 -11.19 12.44 -19.11
CA ILE A 455 -10.21 13.12 -18.24
C ILE A 455 -10.76 14.51 -17.97
N VAL A 456 -11.11 14.82 -16.72
CA VAL A 456 -11.82 16.05 -16.34
C VAL A 456 -10.96 16.87 -15.40
N GLY A 457 -10.69 18.14 -15.71
CA GLY A 457 -9.91 19.02 -14.84
C GLY A 457 -10.67 19.33 -13.55
N VAL A 458 -10.08 19.03 -12.39
CA VAL A 458 -10.71 19.24 -11.07
C VAL A 458 -11.07 20.71 -10.86
N GLY A 459 -10.20 21.64 -11.25
CA GLY A 459 -10.44 23.08 -11.08
C GLY A 459 -11.58 23.65 -11.93
N SER A 460 -11.89 23.05 -13.08
CA SER A 460 -12.83 23.60 -14.07
C SER A 460 -14.11 22.78 -14.26
N GLY A 461 -14.09 21.49 -13.89
CA GLY A 461 -15.15 20.52 -14.21
C GLY A 461 -15.29 20.23 -15.71
N LYS A 462 -14.30 20.61 -16.53
CA LYS A 462 -14.32 20.49 -18.00
C LYS A 462 -13.41 19.35 -18.48
N ASN A 463 -13.75 18.77 -19.62
CA ASN A 463 -13.01 17.67 -20.21
C ASN A 463 -11.71 18.16 -20.83
N LEU A 464 -10.67 17.35 -20.76
CA LEU A 464 -9.54 17.40 -21.68
C LEU A 464 -10.09 17.19 -23.11
N ASP A 465 -9.70 18.06 -24.03
CA ASP A 465 -10.30 18.20 -25.34
C ASP A 465 -9.22 18.44 -26.39
N VAL A 466 -9.22 17.67 -27.47
CA VAL A 466 -8.43 18.02 -28.67
C VAL A 466 -9.22 19.01 -29.49
N ASN A 467 -8.66 20.21 -29.67
CA ASN A 467 -9.37 21.35 -30.23
C ASN A 467 -9.96 21.05 -31.61
N GLY A 468 -11.26 21.32 -31.77
CA GLY A 468 -11.99 21.14 -33.02
C GLY A 468 -12.00 19.71 -33.57
N ALA A 469 -11.72 18.70 -32.72
CA ALA A 469 -11.49 17.33 -33.15
C ALA A 469 -10.42 17.21 -34.25
N GLY A 470 -9.42 18.10 -34.24
CA GLY A 470 -8.34 18.08 -35.23
C GLY A 470 -7.62 16.73 -35.26
N THR A 471 -7.20 16.30 -36.44
CA THR A 471 -6.47 15.02 -36.66
C THR A 471 -5.04 15.23 -37.13
N ALA A 472 -4.61 16.47 -37.33
CA ALA A 472 -3.24 16.81 -37.68
C ALA A 472 -2.29 16.72 -36.47
N ASP A 473 -1.01 16.50 -36.76
CA ASP A 473 0.06 16.69 -35.77
C ASP A 473 0.12 18.16 -35.35
N GLY A 474 0.28 18.39 -34.05
CA GLY A 474 0.26 19.73 -33.46
C GLY A 474 -1.13 20.28 -33.16
N ALA A 475 -2.21 19.52 -33.39
CA ALA A 475 -3.54 19.96 -32.95
C ALA A 475 -3.56 20.11 -31.41
N ASN A 476 -4.06 21.25 -30.95
CA ASN A 476 -3.92 21.68 -29.56
C ASN A 476 -4.77 20.86 -28.60
N VAL A 477 -4.26 20.66 -27.37
CA VAL A 477 -5.05 20.12 -26.25
C VAL A 477 -5.47 21.25 -25.32
N GLN A 478 -6.75 21.30 -24.99
CA GLN A 478 -7.38 22.34 -24.19
C GLN A 478 -8.37 21.73 -23.20
N ILE A 479 -9.03 22.56 -22.40
CA ILE A 479 -10.24 22.16 -21.69
C ILE A 479 -11.50 22.69 -22.37
N TRP A 480 -12.55 21.88 -22.42
CA TRP A 480 -13.83 22.26 -23.00
C TRP A 480 -15.00 21.61 -22.24
N GLN A 481 -16.15 22.26 -22.24
CA GLN A 481 -17.37 21.69 -21.66
C GLN A 481 -17.66 20.30 -22.25
N SER A 482 -18.25 19.42 -21.45
CA SER A 482 -18.53 18.05 -21.91
C SER A 482 -19.49 18.08 -23.11
N THR A 483 -19.05 17.53 -24.25
CA THR A 483 -19.87 17.37 -25.46
C THR A 483 -20.25 15.90 -25.71
N GLY A 484 -19.54 14.97 -25.05
CA GLY A 484 -19.64 13.54 -25.31
C GLY A 484 -18.95 13.05 -26.58
N ALA A 485 -18.31 13.95 -27.35
CA ALA A 485 -17.63 13.62 -28.59
C ALA A 485 -16.30 12.88 -28.38
N ASN A 486 -15.84 12.16 -29.41
CA ASN A 486 -14.64 11.30 -29.35
C ASN A 486 -13.32 12.06 -29.16
N ASN A 487 -13.28 13.37 -29.43
CA ASN A 487 -12.13 14.22 -29.12
C ASN A 487 -11.99 14.58 -27.63
N GLN A 488 -12.95 14.13 -26.80
CA GLN A 488 -12.95 14.19 -25.33
C GLN A 488 -12.96 12.79 -24.69
N ARG A 489 -12.68 11.75 -25.48
CA ARG A 489 -12.57 10.36 -25.04
C ARG A 489 -11.14 9.90 -25.31
N PHE A 490 -10.57 9.19 -24.35
CA PHE A 490 -9.17 8.75 -24.41
C PHE A 490 -9.05 7.28 -24.07
N THR A 491 -8.10 6.59 -24.70
CA THR A 491 -7.62 5.28 -24.24
C THR A 491 -6.26 5.43 -23.57
N PHE A 492 -5.98 4.53 -22.64
CA PHE A 492 -4.69 4.43 -21.96
C PHE A 492 -4.03 3.11 -22.37
N THR A 493 -2.83 3.18 -22.92
CA THR A 493 -2.06 1.99 -23.31
C THR A 493 -0.76 1.96 -22.49
N PRO A 494 -0.45 0.88 -21.77
CA PRO A 494 0.81 0.77 -21.03
C PRO A 494 2.04 0.98 -21.92
N ALA A 495 2.98 1.81 -21.47
CA ALA A 495 4.26 2.10 -22.13
C ALA A 495 5.47 1.53 -21.34
N GLY A 496 5.20 0.69 -20.33
CA GLY A 496 6.19 0.08 -19.44
C GLY A 496 6.65 1.01 -18.31
N GLY A 497 7.08 0.42 -17.19
CA GLY A 497 7.62 1.17 -16.04
C GLY A 497 6.63 2.11 -15.34
N GLY A 498 5.33 1.79 -15.36
CA GLY A 498 4.27 2.61 -14.75
C GLY A 498 3.79 3.80 -15.58
N PHE A 499 4.24 3.93 -16.83
CA PHE A 499 3.82 4.97 -17.76
C PHE A 499 2.76 4.47 -18.74
N TYR A 500 1.94 5.39 -19.22
CA TYR A 500 0.90 5.16 -20.22
C TYR A 500 1.08 6.10 -21.40
N ARG A 501 0.77 5.61 -22.59
CA ARG A 501 0.38 6.45 -23.72
C ARG A 501 -1.09 6.82 -23.54
N ILE A 502 -1.41 8.12 -23.62
CA ILE A 502 -2.78 8.63 -23.63
C ILE A 502 -3.16 8.93 -25.08
N THR A 503 -4.25 8.35 -25.57
CA THR A 503 -4.62 8.38 -27.00
C THR A 503 -6.03 8.95 -27.17
N PRO A 504 -6.23 10.10 -27.83
CA PRO A 504 -7.56 10.59 -28.18
C PRO A 504 -8.26 9.61 -29.14
N VAL A 505 -9.50 9.24 -28.84
CA VAL A 505 -10.23 8.19 -29.57
C VAL A 505 -10.50 8.60 -31.02
N HIS A 506 -10.75 9.88 -31.31
CA HIS A 506 -11.08 10.34 -32.66
C HIS A 506 -9.91 10.29 -33.64
N SER A 507 -8.67 10.50 -33.17
CA SER A 507 -7.49 10.64 -34.02
C SER A 507 -6.53 9.45 -33.94
N GLY A 508 -6.55 8.69 -32.85
CA GLY A 508 -5.59 7.61 -32.61
C GLY A 508 -4.14 8.09 -32.41
N LYS A 509 -3.90 9.40 -32.26
CA LYS A 509 -2.58 10.00 -32.00
C LYS A 509 -2.22 9.93 -30.50
N ALA A 510 -1.05 10.41 -30.10
CA ALA A 510 -0.66 10.46 -28.69
C ALA A 510 -0.75 11.88 -28.14
N VAL A 511 -1.17 12.03 -26.88
CA VAL A 511 -0.98 13.26 -26.12
C VAL A 511 0.51 13.47 -25.91
N ASP A 512 1.02 14.63 -26.33
CA ASP A 512 2.44 14.91 -26.57
C ASP A 512 2.81 16.26 -25.97
N VAL A 513 3.94 16.32 -25.25
CA VAL A 513 4.58 17.59 -24.91
C VAL A 513 5.39 18.06 -26.11
N ASN A 514 5.02 19.22 -26.65
CA ASN A 514 5.57 19.74 -27.90
C ASN A 514 7.10 19.76 -27.89
N ALA A 515 7.70 19.18 -28.95
CA ALA A 515 9.14 19.05 -29.15
C ALA A 515 9.92 18.40 -27.99
N GLY A 516 9.24 17.71 -27.07
CA GLY A 516 9.85 17.17 -25.86
C GLY A 516 10.51 18.23 -24.97
N ALA A 517 10.01 19.46 -25.01
CA ALA A 517 10.56 20.57 -24.24
C ALA A 517 10.56 20.28 -22.72
N LEU A 518 11.53 20.83 -21.99
CA LEU A 518 11.66 20.68 -20.54
C LEU A 518 11.17 21.90 -19.75
N THR A 519 10.79 22.98 -20.44
CA THR A 519 10.42 24.25 -19.80
C THR A 519 8.96 24.27 -19.35
N ASP A 520 8.70 25.01 -18.28
CA ASP A 520 7.35 25.36 -17.86
C ASP A 520 6.63 26.13 -18.97
N GLY A 521 5.36 25.82 -19.18
CA GLY A 521 4.54 26.43 -20.21
C GLY A 521 4.65 25.77 -21.58
N ALA A 522 5.48 24.73 -21.75
CA ALA A 522 5.51 24.00 -23.02
C ALA A 522 4.15 23.37 -23.32
N ASN A 523 3.71 23.51 -24.57
CA ASN A 523 2.37 23.15 -24.98
C ASN A 523 2.12 21.64 -24.92
N ILE A 524 0.91 21.24 -24.56
CA ILE A 524 0.43 19.87 -24.76
C ILE A 524 -0.43 19.84 -26.02
N GLN A 525 -0.09 18.96 -26.93
CA GLN A 525 -0.74 18.79 -28.23
C GLN A 525 -1.01 17.30 -28.46
N GLN A 526 -1.59 16.96 -29.61
CA GLN A 526 -1.47 15.59 -30.12
C GLN A 526 -0.37 15.50 -31.19
N TRP A 527 0.28 14.34 -31.27
CA TRP A 527 1.27 14.04 -32.30
C TRP A 527 1.26 12.55 -32.66
N THR A 528 1.74 12.21 -33.85
CA THR A 528 1.96 10.83 -34.29
C THR A 528 2.80 10.09 -33.25
N TYR A 529 2.29 8.95 -32.77
CA TYR A 529 3.00 8.20 -31.75
C TYR A 529 4.32 7.64 -32.30
N ASN A 530 5.43 7.99 -31.67
CA ASN A 530 6.79 7.58 -32.08
C ASN A 530 7.57 6.96 -30.92
N SER A 531 6.89 6.59 -29.84
CA SER A 531 7.48 6.07 -28.59
C SER A 531 8.40 7.05 -27.86
N GLY A 532 8.38 8.35 -28.22
CA GLY A 532 9.09 9.40 -27.50
C GLY A 532 8.65 9.49 -26.03
N LYS A 533 9.58 9.75 -25.12
CA LYS A 533 9.28 9.87 -23.68
C LYS A 533 8.33 11.05 -23.37
N ASN A 534 8.28 12.04 -24.24
CA ASN A 534 7.34 13.17 -24.16
C ASN A 534 5.89 12.80 -24.52
N GLN A 535 5.64 11.56 -24.93
CA GLN A 535 4.32 10.98 -25.22
C GLN A 535 3.89 9.94 -24.17
N GLN A 536 4.63 9.83 -23.07
CA GLN A 536 4.44 8.83 -22.03
C GLN A 536 4.19 9.51 -20.71
N TRP A 537 3.14 9.07 -20.03
CA TRP A 537 2.55 9.78 -18.89
C TRP A 537 2.45 8.86 -17.68
N GLN A 538 2.97 9.31 -16.54
CA GLN A 538 2.76 8.65 -15.27
C GLN A 538 1.50 9.19 -14.63
N LEU A 539 0.64 8.30 -14.15
CA LEU A 539 -0.51 8.67 -13.34
C LEU A 539 -0.15 8.47 -11.87
N VAL A 540 -0.10 9.57 -11.13
CA VAL A 540 0.09 9.52 -9.68
C VAL A 540 -1.28 9.78 -9.04
N PRO A 541 -1.88 8.79 -8.36
CA PRO A 541 -3.13 9.01 -7.66
C PRO A 541 -2.98 10.19 -6.69
N VAL A 542 -3.90 11.14 -6.78
CA VAL A 542 -4.09 12.11 -5.70
C VAL A 542 -4.76 11.31 -4.59
N SER A 543 -3.95 10.71 -3.72
CA SER A 543 -4.46 9.97 -2.59
C SER A 543 -5.40 10.91 -1.81
N SER A 544 -6.55 10.37 -1.40
CA SER A 544 -7.52 11.04 -0.54
C SER A 544 -6.97 11.37 0.87
N ALA A 545 -5.65 11.35 1.05
CA ALA A 545 -4.95 12.01 2.15
C ALA A 545 -4.88 13.54 1.97
N ALA A 546 -4.77 14.06 0.74
CA ALA A 546 -4.72 15.51 0.48
C ALA A 546 -6.10 16.10 0.08
N ALA A 547 -6.97 15.33 -0.57
CA ALA A 547 -8.32 15.79 -0.96
C ALA A 547 -9.35 15.85 0.20
N ARG A 548 -8.95 15.53 1.44
CA ARG A 548 -9.77 15.78 2.64
C ARG A 548 -9.45 17.10 3.36
N LEU A 549 -8.49 17.88 2.87
CA LEU A 549 -8.09 19.17 3.46
C LEU A 549 -8.66 20.41 2.76
N ALA A 550 -9.54 20.24 1.76
CA ALA A 550 -10.30 21.34 1.15
C ALA A 550 -11.73 21.43 1.70
N MET A 551 -11.86 21.43 3.02
CA MET A 551 -12.88 22.17 3.77
C MET A 551 -12.13 22.87 4.90
N PRO A 552 -12.47 24.13 5.25
CA PRO A 552 -11.56 25.01 5.95
C PRO A 552 -11.11 24.43 7.29
N LEU A 553 -9.80 24.47 7.51
CA LEU A 553 -9.16 24.33 8.81
C LEU A 553 -9.85 25.29 9.79
N THR A 554 -10.62 24.74 10.72
CA THR A 554 -10.68 25.30 12.06
C THR A 554 -10.46 24.22 13.08
N LYS A 555 -9.34 24.41 13.79
CA LYS A 555 -9.03 24.02 15.16
C LYS A 555 -8.49 22.61 15.39
N GLU A 556 -7.25 22.60 15.86
CA GLU A 556 -6.51 21.51 16.49
C GLU A 556 -7.43 20.61 17.34
N ILE A 557 -7.31 19.29 17.17
CA ILE A 557 -7.95 18.33 18.09
C ILE A 557 -6.87 17.43 18.69
N ASN A 558 -6.57 17.73 19.96
CA ASN A 558 -6.06 16.76 20.91
C ASN A 558 -6.98 15.52 20.92
N TYR A 559 -6.42 14.34 20.66
CA TYR A 559 -7.14 13.08 20.71
C TYR A 559 -7.62 12.79 22.13
N ASN A 560 -8.90 13.05 22.39
CA ASN A 560 -9.59 12.62 23.60
C ASN A 560 -10.59 11.51 23.22
N SER A 561 -10.59 10.42 23.97
CA SER A 561 -11.36 9.17 23.75
C SER A 561 -12.89 9.29 23.95
N ASP A 562 -13.45 10.48 23.74
CA ASP A 562 -14.85 10.83 24.03
C ASP A 562 -15.53 11.55 22.84
N SER A 563 -15.35 11.03 21.62
CA SER A 563 -15.87 11.65 20.39
C SER A 563 -17.19 11.02 19.88
N LEU A 564 -18.06 11.84 19.29
CA LEU A 564 -19.33 11.39 18.70
C LEU A 564 -19.05 10.38 17.58
N SER A 565 -19.60 9.17 17.68
CA SER A 565 -19.48 8.13 16.65
C SER A 565 -20.84 7.56 16.25
N VAL A 566 -20.96 7.13 15.00
CA VAL A 566 -22.18 6.56 14.42
C VAL A 566 -21.84 5.24 13.73
N TYR A 567 -22.54 4.15 14.07
CA TYR A 567 -22.28 2.81 13.56
C TYR A 567 -23.56 1.95 13.52
N PRO A 568 -23.79 1.12 12.50
CA PRO A 568 -23.02 1.03 11.26
C PRO A 568 -23.16 2.30 10.39
N ASN A 569 -22.13 2.57 9.57
CA ASN A 569 -22.16 3.61 8.56
C ASN A 569 -21.39 3.11 7.33
N PRO A 570 -22.08 2.67 6.25
CA PRO A 570 -23.50 2.86 5.97
C PRO A 570 -24.46 1.98 6.82
N PRO A 571 -25.58 2.51 7.35
CA PRO A 571 -26.57 1.71 8.07
C PRO A 571 -27.63 1.09 7.14
N VAL A 572 -28.13 -0.11 7.47
CA VAL A 572 -29.21 -0.77 6.71
C VAL A 572 -30.59 -0.39 7.27
N ASN A 573 -30.87 -0.78 8.52
CA ASN A 573 -32.16 -0.54 9.16
C ASN A 573 -32.07 0.38 10.38
N ASN A 574 -30.91 0.46 11.03
CA ASN A 574 -30.71 1.32 12.18
C ASN A 574 -29.28 1.83 12.23
N VAL A 575 -29.10 2.92 12.96
CA VAL A 575 -27.78 3.48 13.27
C VAL A 575 -27.69 3.75 14.76
N THR A 576 -26.62 3.27 15.37
CA THR A 576 -26.25 3.58 16.76
C THR A 576 -25.43 4.86 16.78
N VAL A 577 -25.80 5.78 17.67
CA VAL A 577 -25.13 7.04 17.96
C VAL A 577 -24.50 6.93 19.34
N ASN A 578 -23.18 6.91 19.44
CA ASN A 578 -22.48 6.99 20.72
C ASN A 578 -22.19 8.45 21.07
N ILE A 579 -22.76 8.92 22.17
CA ILE A 579 -22.80 10.33 22.58
C ILE A 579 -21.60 10.62 23.52
N PRO A 580 -20.79 11.65 23.24
CA PRO A 580 -19.75 12.14 24.14
C PRO A 580 -20.27 12.43 25.54
N ALA A 581 -19.46 12.16 26.56
CA ALA A 581 -19.79 12.50 27.93
C ALA A 581 -20.02 14.01 28.12
N SER A 582 -19.39 14.88 27.32
CA SER A 582 -19.65 16.32 27.35
C SER A 582 -21.10 16.68 26.96
N LEU A 583 -21.73 15.90 26.08
CA LEU A 583 -23.09 16.14 25.58
C LEU A 583 -24.16 15.40 26.39
N ALA A 584 -23.84 14.22 26.93
CA ALA A 584 -24.80 13.39 27.67
C ALA A 584 -25.23 13.96 29.04
N LYS A 585 -24.43 14.85 29.65
CA LYS A 585 -24.67 15.42 31.00
C LYS A 585 -25.89 16.36 31.11
N GLY A 586 -26.55 16.72 30.00
CA GLY A 586 -27.58 17.77 29.98
C GLY A 586 -28.82 17.48 29.13
N GLN A 587 -29.17 16.21 28.89
CA GLN A 587 -30.25 15.78 27.99
C GLN A 587 -29.95 16.17 26.53
N ALA A 588 -29.14 15.36 25.87
CA ALA A 588 -28.72 15.59 24.49
C ALA A 588 -29.91 15.46 23.53
N VAL A 589 -30.12 16.46 22.68
CA VAL A 589 -31.04 16.40 21.54
C VAL A 589 -30.30 15.80 20.34
N ILE A 590 -30.79 14.67 19.85
CA ILE A 590 -30.29 14.00 18.65
C ILE A 590 -31.25 14.29 17.50
N THR A 591 -30.72 14.71 16.36
CA THR A 591 -31.50 15.07 15.18
C THR A 591 -30.94 14.35 13.96
N LEU A 592 -31.77 13.67 13.17
CA LEU A 592 -31.44 13.22 11.82
C LEU A 592 -32.01 14.22 10.82
N SER A 593 -31.19 14.71 9.90
CA SER A 593 -31.63 15.60 8.82
C SER A 593 -31.11 15.15 7.47
N ASP A 594 -31.85 15.46 6.40
CA ASP A 594 -31.40 15.24 5.02
C ASP A 594 -30.50 16.37 4.51
N LEU A 595 -30.04 16.28 3.26
CA LEU A 595 -29.18 17.28 2.61
C LEU A 595 -29.81 18.68 2.51
N THR A 596 -31.13 18.79 2.59
CA THR A 596 -31.85 20.08 2.54
C THR A 596 -32.01 20.70 3.93
N GLY A 597 -31.56 20.00 4.99
CA GLY A 597 -31.73 20.41 6.38
C GLY A 597 -33.10 20.02 6.96
N ARG A 598 -33.93 19.28 6.22
CA ARG A 598 -35.22 18.78 6.72
C ARG A 598 -34.97 17.72 7.78
N VAL A 599 -35.54 17.91 8.96
CA VAL A 599 -35.46 16.96 10.08
C VAL A 599 -36.37 15.76 9.83
N LEU A 600 -35.80 14.56 9.87
CA LEU A 600 -36.49 13.28 9.70
C LEU A 600 -36.67 12.54 11.03
N TYR A 601 -35.82 12.81 12.01
CA TYR A 601 -35.91 12.27 13.36
C TYR A 601 -35.42 13.29 14.37
N GLN A 602 -36.07 13.38 15.53
CA GLN A 602 -35.56 14.13 16.67
C GLN A 602 -35.89 13.40 17.97
N GLY A 603 -34.88 13.20 18.81
CA GLY A 603 -35.00 12.51 20.10
C GLY A 603 -34.20 13.20 21.20
N ARG A 604 -34.47 12.87 22.45
CA ARG A 604 -33.69 13.31 23.61
C ARG A 604 -33.08 12.09 24.30
N GLU A 605 -31.82 12.18 24.69
CA GLU A 605 -31.09 11.08 25.33
C GLU A 605 -30.25 11.58 26.51
N THR A 606 -30.27 10.82 27.60
CA THR A 606 -29.45 11.07 28.79
C THR A 606 -28.36 10.01 28.96
N SER A 607 -28.45 8.88 28.25
CA SER A 607 -27.41 7.85 28.20
C SER A 607 -26.34 8.19 27.15
N ARG A 608 -25.27 7.39 27.10
CA ARG A 608 -24.18 7.57 26.12
C ARG A 608 -24.45 6.90 24.77
N LYS A 609 -25.62 6.29 24.55
CA LYS A 609 -25.90 5.50 23.34
C LYS A 609 -27.36 5.65 22.95
N HIS A 610 -27.61 5.97 21.69
CA HIS A 610 -28.95 6.09 21.14
C HIS A 610 -29.07 5.32 19.82
N ILE A 611 -30.22 4.74 19.51
CA ILE A 611 -30.45 4.01 18.26
C ILE A 611 -31.56 4.71 17.49
N ILE A 612 -31.26 5.11 16.25
CA ILE A 612 -32.25 5.67 15.33
C ILE A 612 -32.68 4.54 14.39
N ASP A 613 -33.99 4.26 14.34
CA ASP A 613 -34.57 3.43 13.31
C ASP A 613 -34.61 4.21 11.99
N LEU A 614 -34.03 3.60 10.97
CA LEU A 614 -33.96 4.15 9.62
C LEU A 614 -34.80 3.35 8.65
N SER A 615 -35.52 2.30 9.06
CA SER A 615 -36.25 1.39 8.15
C SER A 615 -37.10 2.10 7.08
N SER A 616 -37.73 3.23 7.42
CA SER A 616 -38.56 4.05 6.53
C SER A 616 -37.83 5.18 5.78
N VAL A 617 -36.54 5.37 6.04
CA VAL A 617 -35.69 6.40 5.41
C VAL A 617 -35.17 5.85 4.08
N VAL A 618 -35.28 6.61 2.99
CA VAL A 618 -34.78 6.18 1.67
C VAL A 618 -33.24 6.19 1.63
N PRO A 619 -32.59 5.48 0.68
CA PRO A 619 -31.14 5.60 0.50
C PRO A 619 -30.73 7.04 0.18
N GLY A 620 -29.66 7.52 0.81
CA GLY A 620 -29.28 8.93 0.72
C GLY A 620 -28.25 9.38 1.75
N VAL A 621 -27.86 10.66 1.65
CA VAL A 621 -26.96 11.28 2.61
C VAL A 621 -27.76 11.97 3.71
N TYR A 622 -27.44 11.64 4.95
CA TYR A 622 -28.08 12.23 6.13
C TYR A 622 -27.04 12.72 7.15
N PHE A 623 -27.48 13.61 8.02
CA PHE A 623 -26.68 14.16 9.10
C PHE A 623 -27.33 13.88 10.44
N ILE A 624 -26.57 13.24 11.33
CA ILE A 624 -26.92 13.09 12.73
C ILE A 624 -26.24 14.21 13.51
N THR A 625 -27.02 15.09 14.10
CA THR A 625 -26.55 16.15 14.99
C THR A 625 -26.94 15.82 16.43
N VAL A 626 -25.98 15.90 17.35
CA VAL A 626 -26.22 15.78 18.80
C VAL A 626 -25.87 17.10 19.47
N SER A 627 -26.77 17.65 20.27
CA SER A 627 -26.58 18.95 20.94
C SER A 627 -27.16 18.97 22.35
N ASN A 628 -26.53 19.70 23.27
CA ASN A 628 -27.06 19.97 24.62
C ASN A 628 -27.52 21.44 24.79
N GLY A 629 -27.71 22.17 23.69
CA GLY A 629 -28.06 23.59 23.69
C GLY A 629 -26.87 24.56 23.84
N ARG A 630 -25.69 24.07 24.27
CA ARG A 630 -24.44 24.86 24.33
C ARG A 630 -23.43 24.40 23.28
N GLU A 631 -23.35 23.09 23.08
CA GLU A 631 -22.48 22.43 22.13
C GLU A 631 -23.32 21.63 21.12
N LYS A 632 -22.84 21.53 19.88
CA LYS A 632 -23.43 20.67 18.84
C LYS A 632 -22.34 19.97 18.06
N ILE A 633 -22.52 18.67 17.82
CA ILE A 633 -21.60 17.86 17.01
C ILE A 633 -22.42 17.12 15.95
N THR A 634 -21.95 17.13 14.70
CA THR A 634 -22.64 16.50 13.58
C THR A 634 -21.79 15.40 12.95
N ARG A 635 -22.44 14.32 12.50
CA ARG A 635 -21.85 13.19 11.76
C ARG A 635 -22.68 12.88 10.53
N LYS A 636 -22.00 12.71 9.40
CA LYS A 636 -22.60 12.25 8.15
C LYS A 636 -22.80 10.73 8.20
N ILE A 637 -23.96 10.27 7.75
CA ILE A 637 -24.22 8.87 7.43
C ILE A 637 -24.65 8.75 5.96
N ILE A 638 -24.38 7.60 5.35
CA ILE A 638 -24.84 7.26 4.00
C ILE A 638 -25.72 6.02 4.17
N LYS A 639 -27.04 6.14 3.98
CA LYS A 639 -27.94 5.00 4.00
C LYS A 639 -28.02 4.37 2.62
#